data_AF-A0A6L9XU42-F1
#
_entry.id   AF-A0A6L9XU42-F1
#
_cell.length_a   1.000
_cell.length_b   1.000
_cell.length_c   1.000
_cell.angle_alpha   90.00
_cell.angle_beta   90.00
_cell.angle_gamma   90.00
#
_symmetry.space_group_name_H-M   'P 1'
#
loop_
_entity.id
_entity.type
_entity.pdbx_description
1 polymer ?
#
loop_
_entity_poly.entity_id
_entity_poly.type
_entity_poly.pdbx_seq_one_letter_code
_entity_poly.pdbx_strand_id
1 'polypeptide(L)'
;MTSILPSTTADLAQEARSTKESLPYQDPTLTTAERVDDLLGRMTVEEKVGQMLQLDARDDLPDHVLRRHVGSILHTSPERILEANRLTQQTRLRIPLLVGEDCIHGHSFWPGATIYPTQLGMAASWNAELIERVARASAEEVAVTGVHWTFSPVLCIARDLRWGRISETFGEDPFLIGELASAMVRGYQGEGLGDPTAILATAKHFAGYSETQGGRDASEADISRRKLRSWFLPPFERVAREGCRTFMLGYQSTDGVPITVNDWLLSEVLRGEWGYTGTLITDWDNVGRMVWEQKVQPDYAHAAAAAVRAGNDMVMTTPMFFEGALEAVAQGMLGEDAFDAAVARILTLKFDLGLFEDPRLPSPRLDEVVGSAAHAELNLEIARRSIVLLENDGTLPLAECAAPAPLRVALVGPLADDAQTQLGDWAGGSGQAGWLDGQPREMITTVLDGLQSIDGWTVQYAPGADILTLEDDPRGSTFPDGQPRPPVVVPSPPDQRLIADAVAAASASDVVIAVVGDQIELVGEGRSTATLELIGGQNALLDALIATGKPVVVVLLASKPLVLPPSVARAAAVLWAANPGMLGGQAIAEILAGRVEPSGRLPISFARHVGQQPTYYNQIRGQHGDRYADLTQAPAWAFGQGLSYTTVEYADLRLANDSLCVGETIEAEVTLTNTGDRPVRETVQVYVRDQVTSVSWADRELKVYRQVDLAPGESARVSLRLPVADCTIVDAAGERRVEAGEFELLVGASSRECDLLAAGFRVR
;
A
#
# COMPACT_ATOMS: atom_id res chain seq x y z
N MET A 1 -22.08 -26.78 63.60
CA MET A 1 -21.83 -28.19 63.95
C MET A 1 -20.44 -28.55 63.41
N THR A 2 -19.50 -28.75 64.35
CA THR A 2 -18.37 -29.71 64.34
C THR A 2 -17.92 -30.25 62.98
N SER A 3 -16.76 -29.83 62.44
CA SER A 3 -15.40 -30.40 62.66
C SER A 3 -15.19 -31.76 61.97
N ILE A 4 -14.18 -31.84 61.09
CA ILE A 4 -13.01 -32.76 61.15
C ILE A 4 -12.19 -32.57 59.85
N LEU A 5 -10.95 -32.07 59.98
CA LEU A 5 -9.86 -32.24 59.00
C LEU A 5 -9.27 -33.66 59.18
N PRO A 6 -8.53 -34.17 58.18
CA PRO A 6 -7.09 -34.16 58.42
C PRO A 6 -6.25 -33.72 57.22
N SER A 7 -5.17 -33.04 57.61
CA SER A 7 -3.94 -32.77 56.88
C SER A 7 -3.29 -34.03 56.30
N THR A 8 -2.64 -33.86 55.14
CA THR A 8 -1.28 -34.30 54.76
C THR A 8 -1.25 -34.86 53.34
N THR A 9 -0.60 -34.14 52.44
CA THR A 9 0.13 -34.61 51.24
C THR A 9 0.76 -33.40 50.56
N ALA A 10 1.53 -32.62 51.32
CA ALA A 10 2.35 -31.53 50.78
C ALA A 10 3.79 -31.97 50.46
N ASP A 11 4.16 -33.24 50.68
CA ASP A 11 5.56 -33.71 50.60
C ASP A 11 5.81 -34.87 49.62
N LEU A 12 4.94 -35.09 48.62
CA LEU A 12 5.18 -36.12 47.58
C LEU A 12 4.99 -35.65 46.14
N ALA A 13 4.80 -34.34 45.92
CA ALA A 13 4.76 -33.75 44.56
C ALA A 13 6.06 -33.04 44.16
N GLN A 14 7.11 -33.14 44.98
CA GLN A 14 8.39 -32.43 44.78
C GLN A 14 9.55 -33.33 44.34
N GLU A 15 9.34 -34.63 44.10
CA GLU A 15 10.39 -35.58 43.68
C GLU A 15 10.03 -36.44 42.45
N ALA A 16 9.37 -35.83 41.46
CA ALA A 16 9.28 -36.41 40.12
C ALA A 16 9.29 -35.37 38.99
N ARG A 17 9.91 -34.19 39.21
CA ARG A 17 10.43 -33.40 38.08
C ARG A 17 11.72 -34.07 37.64
N SER A 18 11.56 -35.07 36.76
CA SER A 18 12.61 -35.45 35.83
C SER A 18 13.17 -34.17 35.23
N THR A 19 14.40 -33.84 35.61
CA THR A 19 15.25 -32.87 34.94
C THR A 19 15.48 -33.38 33.52
N LYS A 20 14.52 -33.15 32.62
CA LYS A 20 14.87 -33.02 31.22
C LYS A 20 15.80 -31.81 31.17
N GLU A 21 17.09 -32.06 31.00
CA GLU A 21 18.04 -31.01 30.66
C GLU A 21 17.43 -30.21 29.50
N SER A 22 17.22 -28.91 29.74
CA SER A 22 16.85 -27.96 28.70
C SER A 22 17.87 -28.06 27.58
N LEU A 23 17.43 -28.24 26.34
CA LEU A 23 18.36 -28.25 25.21
C LEU A 23 18.97 -26.84 25.07
N PRO A 24 20.21 -26.68 24.57
CA PRO A 24 20.85 -25.37 24.47
C PRO A 24 20.00 -24.34 23.73
N TYR A 25 19.36 -24.69 22.60
CA TYR A 25 18.46 -23.76 21.90
C TYR A 25 17.24 -23.30 22.74
N GLN A 26 16.89 -24.01 23.80
CA GLN A 26 15.80 -23.65 24.72
C GLN A 26 16.27 -22.78 25.89
N ASP A 27 17.58 -22.55 26.03
CA ASP A 27 18.14 -21.70 27.08
C ASP A 27 18.17 -20.23 26.61
N PRO A 28 17.33 -19.35 27.17
CA PRO A 28 17.28 -17.95 26.77
C PRO A 28 18.49 -17.13 27.25
N THR A 29 19.41 -17.73 28.03
CA THR A 29 20.65 -17.07 28.45
C THR A 29 21.78 -17.16 27.42
N LEU A 30 21.64 -18.04 26.42
CA LEU A 30 22.55 -18.13 25.27
C LEU A 30 22.21 -17.08 24.21
N THR A 31 23.20 -16.71 23.40
CA THR A 31 23.00 -15.79 22.29
C THR A 31 22.11 -16.40 21.21
N THR A 32 21.39 -15.57 20.43
CA THR A 32 20.59 -16.05 19.29
C THR A 32 21.42 -16.95 18.37
N ALA A 33 22.67 -16.58 18.07
CA ALA A 33 23.56 -17.37 17.23
C ALA A 33 23.84 -18.77 17.80
N GLU A 34 24.17 -18.88 19.08
CA GLU A 34 24.40 -20.18 19.75
C GLU A 34 23.13 -21.06 19.75
N ARG A 35 21.96 -20.44 19.96
CA ARG A 35 20.67 -21.15 19.95
C ARG A 35 20.31 -21.63 18.54
N VAL A 36 20.55 -20.80 17.52
CA VAL A 36 20.34 -21.15 16.10
C VAL A 36 21.27 -22.29 15.69
N ASP A 37 22.56 -22.21 16.01
CA ASP A 37 23.54 -23.24 15.65
C ASP A 37 23.19 -24.60 16.28
N ASP A 38 22.82 -24.63 17.58
CA ASP A 38 22.40 -25.86 18.25
C ASP A 38 21.09 -26.42 17.66
N LEU A 39 20.10 -25.56 17.40
CA LEU A 39 18.83 -26.02 16.82
C LEU A 39 19.02 -26.54 15.40
N LEU A 40 19.75 -25.81 14.56
CA LEU A 40 20.01 -26.18 13.17
C LEU A 40 20.75 -27.52 13.06
N GLY A 41 21.75 -27.74 13.93
CA GLY A 41 22.49 -29.01 14.00
C GLY A 41 21.64 -30.22 14.45
N ARG A 42 20.46 -29.98 15.00
CA ARG A 42 19.51 -31.04 15.42
C ARG A 42 18.44 -31.34 14.37
N MET A 43 18.29 -30.50 13.35
CA MET A 43 17.20 -30.62 12.37
C MET A 43 17.50 -31.67 11.30
N THR A 44 16.47 -32.41 10.89
CA THR A 44 16.52 -33.23 9.67
C THR A 44 16.39 -32.35 8.42
N VAL A 45 16.70 -32.90 7.24
CA VAL A 45 16.46 -32.20 5.97
C VAL A 45 14.98 -31.84 5.80
N GLU A 46 14.06 -32.75 6.15
CA GLU A 46 12.61 -32.49 6.10
C GLU A 46 12.20 -31.31 6.99
N GLU A 47 12.73 -31.23 8.22
CA GLU A 47 12.44 -30.10 9.11
C GLU A 47 13.05 -28.80 8.58
N LYS A 48 14.25 -28.84 7.96
CA LYS A 48 14.89 -27.67 7.33
C LYS A 48 14.07 -27.16 6.15
N VAL A 49 13.66 -28.05 5.25
CA VAL A 49 12.77 -27.72 4.12
C VAL A 49 11.43 -27.18 4.63
N GLY A 50 10.87 -27.80 5.67
CA GLY A 50 9.64 -27.35 6.31
C GLY A 50 9.74 -25.93 6.87
N GLN A 51 10.85 -25.58 7.53
CA GLN A 51 11.04 -24.22 8.06
C GLN A 51 11.08 -23.14 6.97
N MET A 52 11.43 -23.50 5.74
CA MET A 52 11.37 -22.60 4.59
C MET A 52 9.98 -22.50 3.96
N LEU A 53 8.95 -23.18 4.50
CA LEU A 53 7.62 -23.21 3.90
C LEU A 53 6.61 -22.40 4.71
N GLN A 54 5.88 -21.53 4.01
CA GLN A 54 4.66 -20.88 4.50
C GLN A 54 3.45 -21.40 3.73
N LEU A 55 2.44 -21.92 4.43
CA LEU A 55 1.21 -22.42 3.80
C LEU A 55 -0.04 -21.72 4.34
N ASP A 56 -1.09 -21.69 3.52
CA ASP A 56 -2.38 -21.13 3.88
C ASP A 56 -3.00 -21.95 5.02
N ALA A 57 -3.32 -21.29 6.13
CA ALA A 57 -3.88 -21.99 7.27
C ALA A 57 -5.28 -22.54 6.99
N ARG A 58 -6.02 -22.03 6.00
CA ARG A 58 -7.36 -22.52 5.63
C ARG A 58 -7.35 -23.98 5.17
N ASP A 59 -6.22 -24.47 4.68
CA ASP A 59 -6.03 -25.84 4.20
C ASP A 59 -5.79 -26.84 5.36
N ASP A 60 -5.18 -28.00 5.07
CA ASP A 60 -4.93 -29.08 6.04
C ASP A 60 -3.81 -28.71 7.04
N LEU A 61 -4.15 -27.89 8.04
CA LEU A 61 -3.23 -27.41 9.06
C LEU A 61 -2.53 -28.53 9.85
N PRO A 62 -3.18 -29.66 10.23
CA PRO A 62 -2.49 -30.83 10.75
C PRO A 62 -1.38 -31.36 9.84
N ASP A 63 -1.64 -31.51 8.54
CA ASP A 63 -0.62 -31.92 7.56
C ASP A 63 0.54 -30.93 7.52
N HIS A 64 0.23 -29.62 7.47
CA HIS A 64 1.22 -28.55 7.39
C HIS A 64 2.17 -28.58 8.59
N VAL A 65 1.64 -28.68 9.81
CA VAL A 65 2.45 -28.58 11.03
C VAL A 65 3.13 -29.92 11.37
N LEU A 66 2.39 -31.03 11.32
CA LEU A 66 2.89 -32.32 11.83
C LEU A 66 3.73 -33.08 10.80
N ARG A 67 3.40 -33.01 9.50
CA ARG A 67 4.14 -33.72 8.44
C ARG A 67 5.12 -32.81 7.71
N ARG A 68 4.68 -31.62 7.27
CA ARG A 68 5.51 -30.72 6.45
C ARG A 68 6.40 -29.80 7.28
N HIS A 69 6.21 -29.76 8.60
CA HIS A 69 7.03 -28.97 9.52
C HIS A 69 7.11 -27.49 9.15
N VAL A 70 6.00 -26.90 8.67
CA VAL A 70 5.97 -25.52 8.16
C VAL A 70 6.64 -24.53 9.12
N GLY A 71 7.38 -23.58 8.57
CA GLY A 71 7.99 -22.50 9.32
C GLY A 71 7.02 -21.36 9.61
N SER A 72 6.01 -21.21 8.76
CA SER A 72 5.03 -20.13 8.85
C SER A 72 3.67 -20.55 8.31
N ILE A 73 2.63 -19.83 8.72
CA ILE A 73 1.28 -19.90 8.14
C ILE A 73 0.78 -18.49 7.83
N LEU A 74 -0.15 -18.38 6.90
CA LEU A 74 -0.88 -17.13 6.60
C LEU A 74 -2.39 -17.36 6.52
N HIS A 75 -3.16 -16.27 6.38
CA HIS A 75 -4.62 -16.32 6.21
C HIS A 75 -5.29 -17.12 7.33
N THR A 76 -4.98 -16.77 8.58
CA THR A 76 -5.27 -17.60 9.75
C THR A 76 -6.32 -16.97 10.64
N SER A 77 -7.49 -17.60 10.76
CA SER A 77 -8.48 -17.19 11.75
C SER A 77 -7.96 -17.39 13.19
N PRO A 78 -8.53 -16.69 14.19
CA PRO A 78 -8.07 -16.77 15.59
C PRO A 78 -8.03 -18.21 16.13
N GLU A 79 -9.06 -18.99 15.81
CA GLU A 79 -9.17 -20.38 16.24
C GLU A 79 -8.03 -21.24 15.67
N ARG A 80 -7.64 -20.95 14.42
CA ARG A 80 -6.57 -21.67 13.74
C ARG A 80 -5.19 -21.31 14.26
N ILE A 81 -4.97 -20.08 14.76
CA ILE A 81 -3.72 -19.71 15.46
C ILE A 81 -3.54 -20.60 16.71
N LEU A 82 -4.60 -20.73 17.52
CA LEU A 82 -4.58 -21.58 18.72
C LEU A 82 -4.37 -23.06 18.38
N GLU A 83 -5.03 -23.55 17.32
CA GLU A 83 -4.84 -24.91 16.82
C GLU A 83 -3.40 -25.15 16.34
N ALA A 84 -2.84 -24.24 15.55
CA ALA A 84 -1.48 -24.32 15.03
C ALA A 84 -0.46 -24.41 16.16
N ASN A 85 -0.62 -23.61 17.23
CA ASN A 85 0.22 -23.70 18.41
C ASN A 85 0.11 -25.07 19.11
N ARG A 86 -1.12 -25.60 19.29
CA ARG A 86 -1.32 -26.95 19.87
C ARG A 86 -0.68 -28.05 19.03
N LEU A 87 -0.74 -27.96 17.71
CA LEU A 87 -0.08 -28.90 16.80
C LEU A 87 1.45 -28.78 16.90
N THR A 88 1.97 -27.55 16.98
CA THR A 88 3.41 -27.28 17.12
C THR A 88 4.00 -27.96 18.36
N GLN A 89 3.27 -27.99 19.47
CA GLN A 89 3.70 -28.66 20.72
C GLN A 89 3.84 -30.20 20.60
N GLN A 90 3.24 -30.80 19.57
CA GLN A 90 3.33 -32.24 19.27
C GLN A 90 4.53 -32.58 18.37
N THR A 91 5.16 -31.58 17.76
CA THR A 91 6.36 -31.77 16.92
C THR A 91 7.60 -32.08 17.77
N ARG A 92 8.62 -32.69 17.15
CA ARG A 92 9.84 -33.14 17.83
C ARG A 92 10.65 -32.00 18.46
N LEU A 93 10.81 -30.90 17.73
CA LEU A 93 11.61 -29.75 18.13
C LEU A 93 10.77 -28.56 18.63
N ARG A 94 9.44 -28.59 18.47
CA ARG A 94 8.51 -27.54 18.95
C ARG A 94 8.91 -26.13 18.50
N ILE A 95 9.38 -26.00 17.27
CA ILE A 95 9.78 -24.72 16.69
C ILE A 95 8.51 -23.89 16.46
N PRO A 96 8.37 -22.69 17.06
CA PRO A 96 7.17 -21.85 16.93
C PRO A 96 6.97 -21.39 15.48
N LEU A 97 5.72 -21.14 15.12
CA LEU A 97 5.35 -20.65 13.78
C LEU A 97 5.44 -19.13 13.71
N LEU A 98 5.81 -18.61 12.54
CA LEU A 98 5.49 -17.23 12.16
C LEU A 98 4.07 -17.20 11.61
N VAL A 99 3.24 -16.27 12.08
CA VAL A 99 1.89 -16.05 11.56
C VAL A 99 1.89 -14.74 10.79
N GLY A 100 1.71 -14.83 9.48
CA GLY A 100 1.62 -13.68 8.57
C GLY A 100 0.18 -13.38 8.15
N GLU A 101 -0.11 -12.13 7.83
CA GLU A 101 -1.41 -11.71 7.28
C GLU A 101 -1.23 -10.48 6.39
N ASP A 102 -2.13 -10.29 5.42
CA ASP A 102 -2.17 -9.05 4.63
C ASP A 102 -2.93 -7.96 5.41
N CYS A 103 -2.22 -7.22 6.25
CA CYS A 103 -2.76 -6.05 6.96
C CYS A 103 -2.37 -4.75 6.21
N ILE A 104 -3.02 -4.49 5.07
CA ILE A 104 -2.56 -3.53 4.05
C ILE A 104 -2.85 -2.07 4.43
N HIS A 105 -4.06 -1.79 4.91
CA HIS A 105 -4.49 -0.45 5.32
C HIS A 105 -5.31 -0.51 6.62
N GLY A 106 -4.79 -1.29 7.58
CA GLY A 106 -5.49 -1.72 8.80
C GLY A 106 -5.37 -3.23 8.95
N HIS A 107 -6.03 -3.81 9.95
CA HIS A 107 -6.13 -5.28 10.05
C HIS A 107 -7.22 -5.78 9.08
N SER A 108 -6.85 -5.86 7.80
CA SER A 108 -7.74 -5.97 6.64
C SER A 108 -8.86 -7.00 6.80
N PHE A 109 -8.52 -8.20 7.28
CA PHE A 109 -9.43 -9.36 7.33
C PHE A 109 -9.88 -9.74 8.73
N TRP A 110 -9.74 -8.82 9.68
CA TRP A 110 -10.30 -8.97 11.02
C TRP A 110 -11.66 -8.25 11.13
N PRO A 111 -12.73 -8.95 11.53
CA PRO A 111 -14.04 -8.35 11.67
C PRO A 111 -14.03 -7.27 12.76
N GLY A 112 -14.37 -6.04 12.38
CA GLY A 112 -14.46 -4.91 13.33
C GLY A 112 -13.12 -4.26 13.67
N ALA A 113 -12.05 -4.59 12.96
CA ALA A 113 -10.82 -3.82 13.00
C ALA A 113 -10.94 -2.49 12.26
N THR A 114 -10.07 -1.55 12.57
CA THR A 114 -10.08 -0.23 11.95
C THR A 114 -9.49 -0.31 10.54
N ILE A 115 -10.29 0.05 9.51
CA ILE A 115 -9.87 0.08 8.11
C ILE A 115 -9.69 1.52 7.64
N TYR A 116 -8.43 1.89 7.44
CA TYR A 116 -7.94 3.21 7.03
C TYR A 116 -8.10 3.43 5.52
N PRO A 117 -7.85 4.65 5.01
CA PRO A 117 -7.73 4.83 3.57
C PRO A 117 -6.65 3.89 2.99
N THR A 118 -6.84 3.46 1.74
CA THR A 118 -5.79 2.73 1.00
C THR A 118 -4.48 3.52 0.98
N GLN A 119 -3.34 2.85 0.77
CA GLN A 119 -2.03 3.52 0.69
C GLN A 119 -2.03 4.71 -0.30
N LEU A 120 -2.71 4.60 -1.43
CA LEU A 120 -2.81 5.69 -2.39
C LEU A 120 -3.62 6.88 -1.84
N GLY A 121 -4.70 6.60 -1.12
CA GLY A 121 -5.45 7.61 -0.37
C GLY A 121 -4.59 8.28 0.69
N MET A 122 -3.93 7.50 1.55
CA MET A 122 -3.04 8.03 2.58
C MET A 122 -1.88 8.85 2.01
N ALA A 123 -1.32 8.47 0.85
CA ALA A 123 -0.29 9.24 0.17
C ALA A 123 -0.74 10.65 -0.20
N ALA A 124 -2.04 10.84 -0.46
CA ALA A 124 -2.57 12.16 -0.75
C ALA A 124 -2.51 13.13 0.45
N SER A 125 -2.29 12.63 1.67
CA SER A 125 -2.04 13.46 2.85
C SER A 125 -0.65 14.10 2.89
N TRP A 126 0.33 13.53 2.17
CA TRP A 126 1.75 13.91 2.22
C TRP A 126 2.26 14.06 3.66
N ASN A 127 1.87 13.15 4.55
CA ASN A 127 2.17 13.23 5.97
C ASN A 127 2.73 11.91 6.51
N ALA A 128 4.06 11.80 6.48
CA ALA A 128 4.78 10.63 6.98
C ALA A 128 4.48 10.35 8.47
N GLU A 129 4.39 11.37 9.32
CA GLU A 129 4.09 11.19 10.75
C GLU A 129 2.70 10.59 10.99
N LEU A 130 1.70 11.03 10.22
CA LEU A 130 0.35 10.50 10.31
C LEU A 130 0.26 9.05 9.82
N ILE A 131 1.00 8.70 8.76
CA ILE A 131 1.09 7.31 8.28
C ILE A 131 1.81 6.42 9.30
N GLU A 132 2.85 6.92 9.97
CA GLU A 132 3.52 6.19 11.06
C GLU A 132 2.55 5.88 12.21
N ARG A 133 1.71 6.85 12.59
CA ARG A 133 0.64 6.65 13.59
C ARG A 133 -0.39 5.62 13.14
N VAL A 134 -0.82 5.66 11.88
CA VAL A 134 -1.77 4.68 11.31
C VAL A 134 -1.18 3.27 11.32
N ALA A 135 0.08 3.12 10.90
CA ALA A 135 0.79 1.85 10.93
C ALA A 135 0.99 1.35 12.36
N ARG A 136 1.27 2.25 13.31
CA ARG A 136 1.38 1.93 14.73
C ARG A 136 0.09 1.38 15.30
N ALA A 137 -1.03 2.07 15.07
CA ALA A 137 -2.37 1.61 15.49
C ALA A 137 -2.75 0.28 14.84
N SER A 138 -2.47 0.12 13.54
CA SER A 138 -2.69 -1.14 12.83
C SER A 138 -1.91 -2.29 13.46
N ALA A 139 -0.63 -2.08 13.78
CA ALA A 139 0.20 -3.09 14.44
C ALA A 139 -0.29 -3.43 15.85
N GLU A 140 -0.77 -2.45 16.61
CA GLU A 140 -1.38 -2.70 17.93
C GLU A 140 -2.62 -3.59 17.83
N GLU A 141 -3.50 -3.34 16.85
CA GLU A 141 -4.66 -4.21 16.59
C GLU A 141 -4.25 -5.62 16.13
N VAL A 142 -3.23 -5.74 15.27
CA VAL A 142 -2.78 -7.04 14.73
C VAL A 142 -2.02 -7.87 15.77
N ALA A 143 -1.15 -7.25 16.56
CA ALA A 143 -0.32 -7.97 17.52
C ALA A 143 -1.16 -8.66 18.61
N VAL A 144 -2.26 -8.02 19.05
CA VAL A 144 -3.16 -8.64 20.05
C VAL A 144 -3.94 -9.82 19.51
N THR A 145 -3.98 -10.04 18.19
CA THR A 145 -4.65 -11.20 17.58
C THR A 145 -3.74 -12.40 17.40
N GLY A 146 -2.45 -12.29 17.79
CA GLY A 146 -1.45 -13.33 17.63
C GLY A 146 -0.90 -13.48 16.20
N VAL A 147 -1.05 -12.43 15.39
CA VAL A 147 -0.36 -12.30 14.10
C VAL A 147 0.94 -11.53 14.36
N HIS A 148 2.05 -12.02 13.78
CA HIS A 148 3.39 -11.48 14.04
C HIS A 148 3.89 -10.57 12.93
N TRP A 149 3.27 -10.64 11.75
CA TRP A 149 3.87 -10.24 10.51
C TRP A 149 2.81 -9.75 9.53
N THR A 150 2.95 -8.52 9.04
CA THR A 150 2.13 -8.01 7.94
C THR A 150 2.89 -8.02 6.61
N PHE A 151 2.22 -8.40 5.53
CA PHE A 151 2.72 -8.25 4.16
C PHE A 151 2.51 -6.81 3.64
N SER A 152 3.05 -5.84 4.38
CA SER A 152 2.90 -4.40 4.15
C SER A 152 4.13 -3.65 4.69
N PRO A 153 4.56 -2.50 4.13
CA PRO A 153 3.90 -1.74 3.06
C PRO A 153 4.27 -2.16 1.62
N VAL A 154 3.42 -1.74 0.69
CA VAL A 154 3.67 -1.82 -0.75
C VAL A 154 4.52 -0.62 -1.21
N LEU A 155 5.66 -0.90 -1.83
CA LEU A 155 6.65 0.05 -2.37
C LEU A 155 6.67 0.08 -3.90
N CYS A 156 5.73 -0.63 -4.55
CA CYS A 156 5.51 -0.50 -5.98
C CYS A 156 5.26 0.97 -6.36
N ILE A 157 5.81 1.41 -7.50
CA ILE A 157 5.66 2.75 -8.05
C ILE A 157 4.61 2.74 -9.15
N ALA A 158 3.57 3.57 -9.04
CA ALA A 158 2.49 3.63 -10.03
C ALA A 158 2.98 4.26 -11.34
N ARG A 159 3.40 3.45 -12.31
CA ARG A 159 3.93 3.90 -13.62
C ARG A 159 2.97 3.70 -14.78
N ASP A 160 2.00 2.80 -14.63
CA ASP A 160 0.93 2.53 -15.60
C ASP A 160 -0.42 2.46 -14.90
N LEU A 161 -1.31 3.42 -15.15
CA LEU A 161 -2.59 3.52 -14.43
C LEU A 161 -3.55 2.36 -14.76
N ARG A 162 -3.26 1.55 -15.79
CA ARG A 162 -4.06 0.36 -16.12
C ARG A 162 -3.92 -0.74 -15.09
N TRP A 163 -2.79 -0.78 -14.39
CA TRP A 163 -2.51 -1.81 -13.40
C TRP A 163 -3.59 -1.85 -12.31
N GLY A 164 -4.00 -3.07 -11.94
CA GLY A 164 -5.11 -3.28 -11.01
C GLY A 164 -4.78 -2.84 -9.58
N ARG A 165 -3.50 -2.86 -9.19
CA ARG A 165 -3.03 -2.70 -7.81
C ARG A 165 -2.50 -1.31 -7.48
N ILE A 166 -2.96 -0.29 -8.23
CA ILE A 166 -2.49 1.10 -8.04
C ILE A 166 -2.90 1.67 -6.68
N SER A 167 -4.07 1.29 -6.15
CA SER A 167 -4.57 1.69 -4.82
C SER A 167 -3.62 1.31 -3.68
N GLU A 168 -2.88 0.22 -3.85
CA GLU A 168 -1.91 -0.27 -2.87
C GLU A 168 -0.62 0.57 -2.85
N THR A 169 -0.35 1.37 -3.88
CA THR A 169 0.90 2.15 -3.96
C THR A 169 0.81 3.46 -3.19
N PHE A 170 1.96 4.08 -2.90
CA PHE A 170 2.02 5.48 -2.48
C PHE A 170 2.08 6.47 -3.66
N GLY A 171 1.64 6.05 -4.85
CA GLY A 171 1.61 6.87 -6.05
C GLY A 171 2.85 6.71 -6.94
N GLU A 172 3.21 7.77 -7.66
CA GLU A 172 4.15 7.68 -8.79
C GLU A 172 5.56 8.21 -8.50
N ASP A 173 5.90 8.61 -7.27
CA ASP A 173 7.18 9.28 -7.00
C ASP A 173 8.11 8.46 -6.08
N PRO A 174 9.37 8.16 -6.48
CA PRO A 174 10.27 7.36 -5.66
C PRO A 174 10.60 7.96 -4.29
N PHE A 175 10.69 9.29 -4.18
CA PHE A 175 10.99 9.97 -2.93
C PHE A 175 9.80 9.90 -1.98
N LEU A 176 8.60 10.24 -2.46
CA LEU A 176 7.38 10.17 -1.67
C LEU A 176 7.10 8.74 -1.19
N ILE A 177 7.22 7.74 -2.08
CA ILE A 177 7.10 6.32 -1.70
C ILE A 177 8.11 5.99 -0.60
N GLY A 178 9.38 6.41 -0.74
CA GLY A 178 10.42 6.16 0.25
C GLY A 178 10.12 6.78 1.61
N GLU A 179 9.66 8.03 1.65
CA GLU A 179 9.29 8.73 2.89
C GLU A 179 8.12 8.05 3.62
N LEU A 180 7.05 7.72 2.89
CA LEU A 180 5.83 7.16 3.48
C LEU A 180 6.02 5.68 3.85
N ALA A 181 6.75 4.91 3.04
CA ALA A 181 7.10 3.52 3.38
C ALA A 181 8.01 3.43 4.60
N SER A 182 9.00 4.34 4.69
CA SER A 182 9.89 4.47 5.86
C SER A 182 9.08 4.69 7.15
N ALA A 183 8.12 5.62 7.12
CA ALA A 183 7.19 5.86 8.23
C ALA A 183 6.32 4.66 8.58
N MET A 184 5.74 4.01 7.58
CA MET A 184 4.88 2.85 7.78
C MET A 184 5.64 1.64 8.37
N VAL A 185 6.88 1.40 7.91
CA VAL A 185 7.77 0.38 8.49
C VAL A 185 8.10 0.68 9.95
N ARG A 186 8.41 1.93 10.32
CA ARG A 186 8.65 2.31 11.72
C ARG A 186 7.40 2.09 12.57
N GLY A 187 6.23 2.52 12.12
CA GLY A 187 4.98 2.35 12.85
C GLY A 187 4.65 0.88 13.10
N TYR A 188 4.82 0.02 12.09
CA TYR A 188 4.60 -1.42 12.25
C TYR A 188 5.58 -2.07 13.23
N GLN A 189 6.87 -1.75 13.10
CA GLN A 189 7.93 -2.42 13.85
C GLN A 189 8.20 -1.78 15.22
N GLY A 190 7.57 -0.65 15.54
CA GLY A 190 7.62 0.00 16.84
C GLY A 190 9.05 0.20 17.37
N GLU A 191 9.24 -0.16 18.64
CA GLU A 191 10.55 -0.12 19.31
C GLU A 191 11.45 -1.33 18.95
N GLY A 192 11.05 -2.14 17.96
CA GLY A 192 11.80 -3.28 17.44
C GLY A 192 11.19 -4.65 17.80
N LEU A 193 11.96 -5.72 17.56
CA LEU A 193 11.46 -7.10 17.61
C LEU A 193 10.98 -7.56 19.00
N GLY A 194 11.47 -6.93 20.08
CA GLY A 194 11.03 -7.23 21.45
C GLY A 194 9.74 -6.53 21.88
N ASP A 195 9.22 -5.60 21.08
CA ASP A 195 7.95 -4.94 21.36
C ASP A 195 6.79 -5.93 21.13
N PRO A 196 5.99 -6.28 22.16
CA PRO A 196 4.88 -7.22 22.03
C PRO A 196 3.67 -6.62 21.29
N THR A 197 3.67 -5.30 21.07
CA THR A 197 2.63 -4.61 20.30
C THR A 197 3.04 -4.39 18.86
N ALA A 198 4.31 -4.61 18.49
CA ALA A 198 4.81 -4.48 17.12
C ALA A 198 4.65 -5.77 16.31
N ILE A 199 4.65 -5.59 14.98
CA ILE A 199 4.65 -6.67 14.00
C ILE A 199 5.78 -6.44 12.98
N LEU A 200 6.20 -7.52 12.32
CA LEU A 200 7.17 -7.43 11.23
C LEU A 200 6.53 -6.71 10.03
N ALA A 201 7.27 -5.77 9.44
CA ALA A 201 6.92 -5.19 8.15
C ALA A 201 7.53 -5.98 6.98
N THR A 202 6.85 -5.95 5.84
CA THR A 202 7.30 -6.52 4.57
C THR A 202 7.34 -5.49 3.47
N ALA A 203 8.53 -5.18 2.95
CA ALA A 203 8.63 -4.39 1.73
C ALA A 203 8.23 -5.24 0.52
N LYS A 204 7.10 -4.92 -0.14
CA LYS A 204 6.62 -5.65 -1.32
C LYS A 204 6.28 -4.72 -2.49
N HIS A 205 6.37 -5.12 -3.75
CA HIS A 205 6.85 -6.40 -4.27
C HIS A 205 8.20 -6.14 -4.95
N PHE A 206 9.27 -6.64 -4.36
CA PHE A 206 10.64 -6.39 -4.77
C PHE A 206 10.98 -7.22 -6.02
N ALA A 207 11.32 -6.66 -7.18
CA ALA A 207 11.13 -5.27 -7.58
C ALA A 207 10.75 -5.18 -9.08
N GLY A 208 10.04 -4.12 -9.46
CA GLY A 208 9.64 -3.86 -10.86
C GLY A 208 8.22 -4.30 -11.23
N TYR A 209 7.47 -4.88 -10.29
CA TYR A 209 6.15 -5.48 -10.53
C TYR A 209 5.08 -4.53 -11.09
N SER A 210 5.25 -3.23 -10.85
CA SER A 210 4.25 -2.20 -11.18
C SER A 210 4.37 -1.58 -12.58
N GLU A 211 5.42 -1.92 -13.35
CA GLU A 211 5.57 -1.47 -14.74
C GLU A 211 5.84 -2.65 -15.67
N THR A 212 4.79 -3.42 -15.94
CA THR A 212 4.83 -4.56 -16.86
C THR A 212 4.09 -4.25 -18.16
N GLN A 213 4.27 -5.10 -19.17
CA GLN A 213 3.69 -4.91 -20.50
C GLN A 213 2.17 -4.71 -20.46
N GLY A 214 1.75 -3.49 -20.83
CA GLY A 214 0.34 -3.12 -20.92
C GLY A 214 -0.35 -2.89 -19.58
N GLY A 215 0.42 -2.77 -18.48
CA GLY A 215 -0.12 -2.58 -17.14
C GLY A 215 -0.97 -3.77 -16.68
N ARG A 216 -0.64 -4.98 -17.13
CA ARG A 216 -1.33 -6.22 -16.75
C ARG A 216 -0.70 -6.79 -15.49
N ASP A 217 -1.45 -7.61 -14.78
CA ASP A 217 -0.88 -8.30 -13.63
C ASP A 217 0.18 -9.33 -14.06
N ALA A 218 1.33 -9.30 -13.40
CA ALA A 218 2.48 -10.20 -13.54
C ALA A 218 2.95 -10.51 -14.98
N SER A 219 2.65 -9.63 -15.95
CA SER A 219 3.21 -9.75 -17.30
C SER A 219 4.71 -9.40 -17.32
N GLU A 220 5.37 -9.59 -18.46
CA GLU A 220 6.81 -9.31 -18.57
C GLU A 220 7.13 -7.85 -18.22
N ALA A 221 8.20 -7.65 -17.45
CA ALA A 221 8.72 -6.34 -17.09
C ALA A 221 10.00 -6.07 -17.90
N ASP A 222 9.90 -5.28 -18.97
CA ASP A 222 11.05 -4.86 -19.77
C ASP A 222 11.81 -3.70 -19.09
N ILE A 223 12.38 -3.99 -17.91
CA ILE A 223 13.01 -2.99 -17.03
C ILE A 223 14.49 -3.31 -16.87
N SER A 224 15.33 -2.63 -17.64
CA SER A 224 16.78 -2.71 -17.48
C SER A 224 17.24 -2.40 -16.04
N ARG A 225 18.40 -2.93 -15.65
CA ARG A 225 19.05 -2.64 -14.35
C ARG A 225 19.16 -1.14 -14.05
N ARG A 226 19.51 -0.33 -15.06
CA ARG A 226 19.57 1.14 -14.94
C ARG A 226 18.19 1.71 -14.57
N LYS A 227 17.14 1.29 -15.25
CA LYS A 227 15.77 1.76 -15.01
C LYS A 227 15.25 1.31 -13.63
N LEU A 228 15.54 0.08 -13.21
CA LEU A 228 15.27 -0.41 -11.84
C LEU A 228 15.93 0.49 -10.80
N ARG A 229 17.24 0.74 -10.93
CA ARG A 229 17.98 1.63 -10.02
C ARG A 229 17.46 3.06 -10.04
N SER A 230 16.97 3.53 -11.18
CA SER A 230 16.51 4.91 -11.35
C SER A 230 15.22 5.16 -10.59
N TRP A 231 14.21 4.29 -10.76
CA TRP A 231 12.83 4.61 -10.39
C TRP A 231 12.19 3.63 -9.39
N PHE A 232 12.69 2.40 -9.27
CA PHE A 232 12.03 1.34 -8.51
C PHE A 232 12.74 1.03 -7.20
N LEU A 233 14.07 0.89 -7.26
CA LEU A 233 14.86 0.49 -6.12
C LEU A 233 15.03 1.54 -4.99
N PRO A 234 14.98 2.87 -5.22
CA PRO A 234 15.20 3.84 -4.15
C PRO A 234 14.35 3.64 -2.88
N PRO A 235 13.03 3.45 -2.93
CA PRO A 235 12.24 3.20 -1.71
C PRO A 235 12.63 1.89 -1.02
N PHE A 236 12.94 0.84 -1.79
CA PHE A 236 13.36 -0.45 -1.24
C PHE A 236 14.73 -0.36 -0.55
N GLU A 237 15.70 0.30 -1.18
CA GLU A 237 17.03 0.51 -0.61
C GLU A 237 16.93 1.23 0.74
N ARG A 238 16.12 2.28 0.80
CA ARG A 238 15.89 3.05 2.02
C ARG A 238 15.38 2.16 3.15
N VAL A 239 14.26 1.46 2.95
CA VAL A 239 13.67 0.65 4.02
C VAL A 239 14.51 -0.58 4.38
N ALA A 240 15.30 -1.11 3.43
CA ALA A 240 16.29 -2.15 3.72
C ALA A 240 17.36 -1.63 4.70
N ARG A 241 17.93 -0.44 4.43
CA ARG A 241 18.95 0.18 5.28
C ARG A 241 18.40 0.66 6.63
N GLU A 242 17.12 1.04 6.68
CA GLU A 242 16.42 1.43 7.91
C GLU A 242 15.93 0.22 8.74
N GLY A 243 16.11 -1.00 8.23
CA GLY A 243 15.85 -2.22 9.00
C GLY A 243 14.42 -2.76 8.91
N CYS A 244 13.73 -2.56 7.79
CA CYS A 244 12.58 -3.39 7.43
C CYS A 244 12.96 -4.87 7.55
N ARG A 245 12.15 -5.69 8.22
CA ARG A 245 12.59 -7.04 8.62
C ARG A 245 12.38 -8.09 7.55
N THR A 246 11.43 -7.88 6.65
CA THR A 246 11.13 -8.84 5.60
C THR A 246 10.92 -8.19 4.24
N PHE A 247 11.24 -8.93 3.16
CA PHE A 247 11.07 -8.50 1.78
C PHE A 247 10.31 -9.58 1.01
N MET A 248 9.27 -9.18 0.28
CA MET A 248 8.51 -10.09 -0.57
C MET A 248 8.91 -9.91 -2.03
N LEU A 249 9.27 -11.01 -2.69
CA LEU A 249 9.75 -11.01 -4.06
C LEU A 249 8.58 -10.95 -5.05
N GLY A 250 8.62 -10.05 -6.03
CA GLY A 250 7.53 -9.88 -6.99
C GLY A 250 7.30 -11.09 -7.90
N TYR A 251 6.06 -11.24 -8.35
CA TYR A 251 5.62 -12.31 -9.25
C TYR A 251 6.34 -12.33 -10.60
N GLN A 252 6.56 -11.15 -11.18
CA GLN A 252 6.86 -10.98 -12.60
C GLN A 252 8.25 -11.48 -13.00
N SER A 253 8.40 -11.71 -14.29
CA SER A 253 9.69 -11.86 -14.95
C SER A 253 10.24 -10.49 -15.37
N THR A 254 11.55 -10.31 -15.27
CA THR A 254 12.26 -9.14 -15.80
C THR A 254 13.35 -9.61 -16.76
N ASP A 255 13.25 -9.19 -18.01
CA ASP A 255 14.08 -9.64 -19.13
C ASP A 255 14.15 -11.20 -19.22
N GLY A 256 13.02 -11.87 -18.98
CA GLY A 256 12.88 -13.33 -19.03
C GLY A 256 13.30 -14.08 -17.76
N VAL A 257 13.70 -13.37 -16.70
CA VAL A 257 14.11 -13.98 -15.42
C VAL A 257 13.13 -13.60 -14.30
N PRO A 258 12.38 -14.57 -13.71
CA PRO A 258 11.54 -14.31 -12.55
C PRO A 258 12.33 -13.77 -11.36
N ILE A 259 11.75 -12.85 -10.58
CA ILE A 259 12.48 -12.24 -9.46
C ILE A 259 12.95 -13.29 -8.43
N THR A 260 12.17 -14.35 -8.22
CA THR A 260 12.51 -15.48 -7.35
C THR A 260 13.86 -16.12 -7.66
N VAL A 261 14.37 -16.01 -8.89
CA VAL A 261 15.69 -16.54 -9.29
C VAL A 261 16.61 -15.48 -9.90
N ASN A 262 16.34 -14.20 -9.64
CA ASN A 262 17.12 -13.09 -10.18
C ASN A 262 18.35 -12.79 -9.31
N ASP A 263 19.47 -13.43 -9.64
CA ASP A 263 20.72 -13.34 -8.87
C ASP A 263 21.24 -11.90 -8.71
N TRP A 264 21.08 -11.06 -9.73
CA TRP A 264 21.50 -9.66 -9.64
C TRP A 264 20.71 -8.89 -8.58
N LEU A 265 19.38 -9.03 -8.53
CA LEU A 265 18.56 -8.34 -7.53
C LEU A 265 18.77 -8.92 -6.12
N LEU A 266 18.76 -10.24 -5.99
CA LEU A 266 18.76 -10.90 -4.69
C LEU A 266 20.17 -10.92 -4.08
N SER A 267 21.15 -11.42 -4.82
CA SER A 267 22.51 -11.63 -4.31
C SER A 267 23.34 -10.35 -4.42
N GLU A 268 23.45 -9.77 -5.61
CA GLU A 268 24.36 -8.63 -5.83
C GLU A 268 23.82 -7.34 -5.18
N VAL A 269 22.56 -6.98 -5.42
CA VAL A 269 21.98 -5.72 -4.93
C VAL A 269 21.52 -5.82 -3.48
N LEU A 270 20.53 -6.67 -3.19
CA LEU A 270 19.89 -6.70 -1.87
C LEU A 270 20.84 -7.21 -0.78
N ARG A 271 21.42 -8.40 -0.96
CA ARG A 271 22.36 -8.97 0.03
C ARG A 271 23.76 -8.35 -0.03
N GLY A 272 24.26 -8.02 -1.23
CA GLY A 272 25.59 -7.48 -1.45
C GLY A 272 25.68 -5.97 -1.18
N GLU A 273 25.23 -5.15 -2.12
CA GLU A 273 25.36 -3.68 -2.09
C GLU A 273 24.66 -3.03 -0.90
N TRP A 274 23.49 -3.54 -0.51
CA TRP A 274 22.72 -2.99 0.61
C TRP A 274 23.08 -3.63 1.95
N GLY A 275 23.70 -4.81 1.93
CA GLY A 275 24.04 -5.56 3.14
C GLY A 275 22.79 -6.03 3.91
N TYR A 276 21.67 -6.25 3.22
CA TYR A 276 20.41 -6.60 3.87
C TYR A 276 20.49 -7.98 4.54
N THR A 277 20.17 -8.04 5.84
CA THR A 277 20.26 -9.27 6.64
C THR A 277 18.90 -9.86 7.03
N GLY A 278 17.79 -9.19 6.69
CA GLY A 278 16.44 -9.67 7.03
C GLY A 278 16.01 -10.91 6.23
N THR A 279 14.75 -11.31 6.38
CA THR A 279 14.22 -12.54 5.77
C THR A 279 13.54 -12.24 4.44
N LEU A 280 13.74 -13.09 3.44
CA LEU A 280 13.01 -13.03 2.17
C LEU A 280 11.81 -13.98 2.19
N ILE A 281 10.72 -13.58 1.57
CA ILE A 281 9.61 -14.46 1.25
C ILE A 281 9.23 -14.31 -0.22
N THR A 282 8.87 -15.41 -0.88
CA THR A 282 8.30 -15.30 -2.23
C THR A 282 6.89 -14.70 -2.18
N ASP A 283 6.39 -14.16 -3.29
CA ASP A 283 4.93 -13.99 -3.44
C ASP A 283 4.23 -15.35 -3.58
N TRP A 284 2.90 -15.31 -3.69
CA TRP A 284 2.04 -16.48 -3.74
C TRP A 284 2.42 -17.47 -4.85
N ASP A 285 2.87 -18.66 -4.45
CA ASP A 285 3.23 -19.73 -5.37
C ASP A 285 4.30 -19.36 -6.42
N ASN A 286 5.18 -18.37 -6.19
CA ASN A 286 6.17 -17.99 -7.22
C ASN A 286 7.02 -19.19 -7.69
N VAL A 287 7.37 -20.10 -6.77
CA VAL A 287 8.15 -21.30 -7.13
C VAL A 287 7.34 -22.24 -8.02
N GLY A 288 6.04 -22.40 -7.77
CA GLY A 288 5.15 -23.16 -8.65
C GLY A 288 4.91 -22.47 -9.99
N ARG A 289 4.72 -21.15 -10.00
CA ARG A 289 4.49 -20.34 -11.21
C ARG A 289 5.63 -20.43 -12.21
N MET A 290 6.88 -20.61 -11.75
CA MET A 290 8.02 -20.92 -12.63
C MET A 290 7.81 -22.19 -13.49
N VAL A 291 7.00 -23.14 -13.01
CA VAL A 291 6.70 -24.42 -13.68
C VAL A 291 5.41 -24.34 -14.49
N TRP A 292 4.30 -23.90 -13.89
CA TRP A 292 2.99 -24.03 -14.52
C TRP A 292 2.57 -22.80 -15.35
N GLU A 293 3.10 -21.61 -15.05
CA GLU A 293 2.71 -20.35 -15.69
C GLU A 293 3.81 -19.81 -16.61
N GLN A 294 4.98 -19.50 -16.05
CA GLN A 294 6.10 -18.86 -16.74
C GLN A 294 6.91 -19.84 -17.60
N LYS A 295 6.81 -21.16 -17.31
CA LYS A 295 7.47 -22.23 -18.07
C LYS A 295 9.00 -22.11 -18.14
N VAL A 296 9.62 -21.61 -17.08
CA VAL A 296 11.08 -21.45 -16.98
C VAL A 296 11.76 -22.58 -16.20
N GLN A 297 11.00 -23.39 -15.47
CA GLN A 297 11.48 -24.60 -14.80
C GLN A 297 10.71 -25.83 -15.30
N PRO A 298 11.37 -26.98 -15.52
CA PRO A 298 10.73 -28.17 -16.08
C PRO A 298 9.80 -28.89 -15.08
N ASP A 299 10.11 -28.83 -13.79
CA ASP A 299 9.38 -29.49 -12.71
C ASP A 299 9.69 -28.83 -11.34
N TYR A 300 9.01 -29.29 -10.29
CA TYR A 300 9.13 -28.74 -8.94
C TYR A 300 10.47 -29.02 -8.26
N ALA A 301 11.18 -30.10 -8.63
CA ALA A 301 12.52 -30.37 -8.08
C ALA A 301 13.54 -29.35 -8.61
N HIS A 302 13.49 -29.04 -9.92
CA HIS A 302 14.30 -28.00 -10.52
C HIS A 302 13.93 -26.61 -10.00
N ALA A 303 12.64 -26.31 -9.86
CA ALA A 303 12.17 -25.04 -9.32
C ALA A 303 12.61 -24.82 -7.86
N ALA A 304 12.47 -25.83 -7.00
CA ALA A 304 12.94 -25.77 -5.62
C ALA A 304 14.46 -25.59 -5.55
N ALA A 305 15.23 -26.35 -6.35
CA ALA A 305 16.68 -26.20 -6.41
C ALA A 305 17.12 -24.81 -6.88
N ALA A 306 16.44 -24.24 -7.87
CA ALA A 306 16.73 -22.90 -8.36
C ALA A 306 16.43 -21.82 -7.30
N ALA A 307 15.28 -21.90 -6.63
CA ALA A 307 14.90 -20.96 -5.58
C ALA A 307 15.88 -20.99 -4.38
N VAL A 308 16.25 -22.18 -3.91
CA VAL A 308 17.21 -22.33 -2.79
C VAL A 308 18.57 -21.74 -3.16
N ARG A 309 19.10 -22.05 -4.35
CA ARG A 309 20.39 -21.52 -4.81
C ARG A 309 20.38 -20.01 -5.03
N ALA A 310 19.25 -19.44 -5.41
CA ALA A 310 19.07 -17.99 -5.55
C ALA A 310 18.96 -17.26 -4.20
N GLY A 311 18.98 -17.98 -3.07
CA GLY A 311 19.01 -17.40 -1.73
C GLY A 311 17.65 -17.04 -1.15
N ASN A 312 16.56 -17.68 -1.62
CA ASN A 312 15.24 -17.54 -1.01
C ASN A 312 15.24 -18.12 0.42
N ASP A 313 14.53 -17.48 1.34
CA ASP A 313 14.39 -17.96 2.72
C ASP A 313 13.06 -18.68 2.91
N MET A 314 11.94 -17.97 2.77
CA MET A 314 10.59 -18.51 2.93
C MET A 314 9.89 -18.62 1.56
N VAL A 315 9.22 -19.74 1.33
CA VAL A 315 8.43 -20.03 0.12
C VAL A 315 6.97 -19.99 0.50
N MET A 316 6.27 -19.00 -0.04
CA MET A 316 4.85 -18.76 0.17
C MET A 316 4.03 -19.65 -0.75
N THR A 317 3.13 -20.44 -0.15
CA THR A 317 2.00 -21.12 -0.79
C THR A 317 2.36 -21.94 -2.04
N THR A 318 3.56 -22.54 -2.06
CA THR A 318 3.95 -23.58 -3.01
C THR A 318 3.99 -24.94 -2.28
N PRO A 319 2.86 -25.67 -2.09
CA PRO A 319 2.88 -26.96 -1.40
C PRO A 319 3.91 -27.94 -1.98
N MET A 320 4.02 -27.99 -3.30
CA MET A 320 4.93 -28.89 -4.02
C MET A 320 6.42 -28.57 -3.82
N PHE A 321 6.76 -27.44 -3.20
CA PHE A 321 8.15 -27.14 -2.82
C PHE A 321 8.69 -28.17 -1.84
N PHE A 322 7.87 -28.66 -0.90
CA PHE A 322 8.32 -29.62 0.11
C PHE A 322 8.82 -30.91 -0.54
N GLU A 323 7.95 -31.56 -1.32
CA GLU A 323 8.31 -32.77 -2.05
C GLU A 323 9.40 -32.51 -3.11
N GLY A 324 9.34 -31.37 -3.82
CA GLY A 324 10.33 -31.00 -4.82
C GLY A 324 11.74 -30.78 -4.26
N ALA A 325 11.88 -30.12 -3.10
CA ALA A 325 13.17 -29.91 -2.45
C ALA A 325 13.80 -31.22 -1.95
N LEU A 326 12.99 -32.13 -1.39
CA LEU A 326 13.45 -33.45 -0.97
C LEU A 326 13.89 -34.31 -2.17
N GLU A 327 13.14 -34.24 -3.27
CA GLU A 327 13.53 -34.90 -4.52
C GLU A 327 14.83 -34.30 -5.08
N ALA A 328 14.99 -32.98 -5.05
CA ALA A 328 16.22 -32.32 -5.49
C ALA A 328 17.45 -32.77 -4.68
N VAL A 329 17.31 -33.02 -3.38
CA VAL A 329 18.37 -33.62 -2.55
C VAL A 329 18.63 -35.07 -2.95
N ALA A 330 17.57 -35.88 -3.08
CA ALA A 330 17.70 -37.29 -3.47
C ALA A 330 18.35 -37.48 -4.85
N GLN A 331 18.13 -36.56 -5.78
CA GLN A 331 18.74 -36.53 -7.11
C GLN A 331 20.15 -35.88 -7.12
N GLY A 332 20.64 -35.37 -5.99
CA GLY A 332 21.96 -34.73 -5.88
C GLY A 332 22.04 -33.32 -6.49
N MET A 333 20.89 -32.67 -6.72
CA MET A 333 20.83 -31.28 -7.16
C MET A 333 21.14 -30.33 -6.01
N LEU A 334 20.70 -30.65 -4.79
CA LEU A 334 21.03 -29.92 -3.57
C LEU A 334 21.76 -30.83 -2.58
N GLY A 335 22.70 -30.27 -1.82
CA GLY A 335 23.24 -30.93 -0.63
C GLY A 335 22.26 -30.86 0.55
N GLU A 336 22.43 -31.72 1.55
CA GLU A 336 21.61 -31.69 2.77
C GLU A 336 21.79 -30.39 3.57
N ASP A 337 22.91 -29.68 3.37
CA ASP A 337 23.27 -28.40 3.97
C ASP A 337 22.81 -27.18 3.15
N ALA A 338 22.22 -27.38 1.96
CA ALA A 338 21.84 -26.29 1.06
C ALA A 338 20.82 -25.31 1.66
N PHE A 339 20.05 -25.74 2.67
CA PHE A 339 19.00 -24.97 3.32
C PHE A 339 19.50 -24.20 4.56
N ASP A 340 20.70 -24.50 5.04
CA ASP A 340 21.17 -24.08 6.37
C ASP A 340 21.20 -22.57 6.53
N ALA A 341 21.65 -21.85 5.50
CA ALA A 341 21.70 -20.39 5.53
C ALA A 341 20.31 -19.74 5.60
N ALA A 342 19.33 -20.29 4.85
CA ALA A 342 17.95 -19.81 4.86
C ALA A 342 17.27 -20.09 6.20
N VAL A 343 17.39 -21.34 6.68
CA VAL A 343 16.82 -21.77 7.96
C VAL A 343 17.44 -21.00 9.12
N ALA A 344 18.76 -20.75 9.11
CA ALA A 344 19.42 -19.94 10.13
C ALA A 344 18.83 -18.52 10.21
N ARG A 345 18.55 -17.86 9.07
CA ARG A 345 17.90 -16.53 9.04
C ARG A 345 16.48 -16.58 9.59
N ILE A 346 15.70 -17.59 9.22
CA ILE A 346 14.32 -17.77 9.72
C ILE A 346 14.32 -18.03 11.23
N LEU A 347 15.18 -18.91 11.71
CA LEU A 347 15.30 -19.20 13.14
C LEU A 347 15.79 -17.98 13.93
N THR A 348 16.76 -17.23 13.40
CA THR A 348 17.22 -15.96 13.99
C THR A 348 16.05 -15.01 14.18
N LEU A 349 15.22 -14.80 13.15
CA LEU A 349 14.04 -13.96 13.24
C LEU A 349 13.06 -14.44 14.33
N LYS A 350 12.82 -15.75 14.44
CA LYS A 350 11.94 -16.33 15.46
C LYS A 350 12.48 -16.16 16.88
N PHE A 351 13.78 -16.33 17.08
CA PHE A 351 14.43 -16.11 18.37
C PHE A 351 14.44 -14.63 18.76
N ASP A 352 14.74 -13.73 17.83
CA ASP A 352 14.78 -12.30 18.10
C ASP A 352 13.39 -11.71 18.38
N LEU A 353 12.32 -12.34 17.87
CA LEU A 353 10.93 -12.07 18.26
C LEU A 353 10.56 -12.67 19.63
N GLY A 354 11.39 -13.54 20.21
CA GLY A 354 11.13 -14.23 21.47
C GLY A 354 10.08 -15.34 21.37
N LEU A 355 9.78 -15.85 20.17
CA LEU A 355 8.66 -16.80 19.96
C LEU A 355 8.85 -18.15 20.65
N PHE A 356 10.09 -18.51 20.99
CA PHE A 356 10.39 -19.73 21.73
C PHE A 356 10.02 -19.61 23.22
N GLU A 357 10.03 -18.41 23.75
CA GLU A 357 9.67 -18.10 25.14
C GLU A 357 8.19 -17.75 25.26
N ASP A 358 7.67 -16.94 24.33
CA ASP A 358 6.28 -16.55 24.24
C ASP A 358 5.82 -16.58 22.77
N PRO A 359 4.98 -17.54 22.36
CA PRO A 359 4.48 -17.63 20.99
C PRO A 359 3.46 -16.53 20.62
N ARG A 360 3.24 -15.53 21.50
CA ARG A 360 2.40 -14.35 21.28
C ARG A 360 0.96 -14.71 20.86
N LEU A 361 0.33 -15.63 21.58
CA LEU A 361 -1.05 -16.06 21.29
C LEU A 361 -2.05 -14.91 21.44
N PRO A 362 -3.26 -15.02 20.83
CA PRO A 362 -4.31 -14.01 20.94
C PRO A 362 -4.56 -13.56 22.39
N SER A 363 -4.58 -12.25 22.59
CA SER A 363 -4.70 -11.61 23.90
C SER A 363 -6.14 -11.61 24.40
N PRO A 364 -6.39 -11.79 25.71
CA PRO A 364 -7.73 -11.59 26.28
C PRO A 364 -8.20 -10.12 26.23
N ARG A 365 -7.33 -9.17 25.88
CA ARG A 365 -7.65 -7.74 25.74
C ARG A 365 -7.99 -7.32 24.30
N LEU A 366 -8.20 -8.26 23.39
CA LEU A 366 -8.44 -7.96 21.98
C LEU A 366 -9.60 -6.96 21.78
N ASP A 367 -10.71 -7.12 22.51
CA ASP A 367 -11.90 -6.27 22.44
C ASP A 367 -11.67 -4.84 22.98
N GLU A 368 -10.58 -4.62 23.73
CA GLU A 368 -10.21 -3.29 24.23
C GLU A 368 -9.42 -2.48 23.19
N VAL A 369 -8.75 -3.16 22.25
CA VAL A 369 -7.77 -2.57 21.33
C VAL A 369 -8.31 -2.50 19.91
N VAL A 370 -8.88 -3.60 19.41
CA VAL A 370 -9.39 -3.70 18.04
C VAL A 370 -10.63 -2.82 17.89
N GLY A 371 -10.61 -1.92 16.89
CA GLY A 371 -11.73 -1.02 16.63
C GLY A 371 -11.94 0.03 17.71
N SER A 372 -10.89 0.37 18.48
CA SER A 372 -10.99 1.34 19.58
C SER A 372 -11.41 2.73 19.09
N ALA A 373 -12.02 3.52 19.98
CA ALA A 373 -12.42 4.90 19.66
C ALA A 373 -11.23 5.77 19.22
N ALA A 374 -10.04 5.57 19.81
CA ALA A 374 -8.83 6.30 19.43
C ALA A 374 -8.38 5.97 18.00
N HIS A 375 -8.49 4.70 17.58
CA HIS A 375 -8.19 4.29 16.22
C HIS A 375 -9.24 4.80 15.22
N ALA A 376 -10.51 4.84 15.61
CA ALA A 376 -11.56 5.49 14.82
C ALA A 376 -11.30 7.00 14.66
N GLU A 377 -10.90 7.71 15.73
CA GLU A 377 -10.53 9.13 15.63
C GLU A 377 -9.34 9.35 14.69
N LEU A 378 -8.32 8.48 14.75
CA LEU A 378 -7.18 8.50 13.83
C LEU A 378 -7.61 8.23 12.39
N ASN A 379 -8.55 7.29 12.17
CA ASN A 379 -9.13 6.99 10.85
C ASN A 379 -9.75 8.23 10.21
N LEU A 380 -10.55 8.97 10.98
CA LEU A 380 -11.16 10.21 10.53
C LEU A 380 -10.10 11.30 10.28
N GLU A 381 -9.07 11.40 11.13
CA GLU A 381 -7.97 12.34 10.93
C GLU A 381 -7.25 12.12 9.60
N ILE A 382 -6.83 10.88 9.29
CA ILE A 382 -6.17 10.58 8.02
C ILE A 382 -7.12 10.74 6.83
N ALA A 383 -8.39 10.35 6.93
CA ALA A 383 -9.38 10.55 5.86
C ALA A 383 -9.55 12.04 5.51
N ARG A 384 -9.66 12.92 6.52
CA ARG A 384 -9.74 14.38 6.34
C ARG A 384 -8.53 14.96 5.60
N ARG A 385 -7.34 14.39 5.81
CA ARG A 385 -6.09 14.82 5.17
C ARG A 385 -5.89 14.23 3.77
N SER A 386 -6.60 13.16 3.44
CA SER A 386 -6.37 12.35 2.22
C SER A 386 -7.28 12.70 1.04
N ILE A 387 -8.33 13.51 1.26
CA ILE A 387 -9.26 13.91 0.20
C ILE A 387 -8.68 15.11 -0.56
N VAL A 388 -8.65 15.01 -1.89
CA VAL A 388 -8.09 16.04 -2.78
C VAL A 388 -9.22 16.76 -3.50
N LEU A 389 -9.30 18.08 -3.31
CA LEU A 389 -10.13 18.95 -4.14
C LEU A 389 -9.37 19.25 -5.45
N LEU A 390 -9.87 18.74 -6.58
CA LEU A 390 -9.20 18.85 -7.87
C LEU A 390 -9.64 20.09 -8.66
N GLU A 391 -10.93 20.38 -8.62
CA GLU A 391 -11.55 21.53 -9.29
C GLU A 391 -12.63 22.13 -8.39
N ASN A 392 -12.76 23.45 -8.42
CA ASN A 392 -13.80 24.20 -7.71
C ASN A 392 -14.05 25.53 -8.42
N ASP A 393 -15.28 25.79 -8.84
CA ASP A 393 -15.70 27.05 -9.48
C ASP A 393 -16.08 28.15 -8.48
N GLY A 394 -15.94 27.88 -7.18
CA GLY A 394 -16.38 28.72 -6.07
C GLY A 394 -17.67 28.24 -5.41
N THR A 395 -18.30 27.17 -5.91
CA THR A 395 -19.47 26.55 -5.28
C THR A 395 -19.16 25.90 -3.94
N LEU A 396 -17.96 25.33 -3.75
CA LEU A 396 -17.56 24.78 -2.46
C LEU A 396 -16.79 25.81 -1.63
N PRO A 397 -17.02 25.86 -0.30
CA PRO A 397 -17.90 24.98 0.48
C PRO A 397 -19.40 25.33 0.39
N LEU A 398 -20.27 24.32 0.47
CA LEU A 398 -21.72 24.47 0.26
C LEU A 398 -22.44 25.30 1.33
N ALA A 399 -21.90 25.35 2.56
CA ALA A 399 -22.52 26.08 3.66
C ALA A 399 -22.44 27.61 3.51
N GLU A 400 -21.52 28.10 2.68
CA GLU A 400 -21.27 29.54 2.49
C GLU A 400 -21.95 30.10 1.23
N CYS A 401 -22.48 29.22 0.38
CA CYS A 401 -23.36 29.62 -0.71
C CYS A 401 -24.67 30.20 -0.15
N ALA A 402 -25.16 31.30 -0.74
CA ALA A 402 -26.38 32.01 -0.35
C ALA A 402 -27.70 31.24 -0.64
N ALA A 403 -27.70 29.93 -0.37
CA ALA A 403 -28.80 29.01 -0.60
C ALA A 403 -29.88 29.12 0.50
N PRO A 404 -31.14 28.79 0.18
CA PRO A 404 -32.21 28.74 1.17
C PRO A 404 -31.95 27.66 2.23
N ALA A 405 -32.36 27.92 3.47
CA ALA A 405 -32.35 26.93 4.55
C ALA A 405 -33.75 26.25 4.66
N PRO A 406 -33.84 24.91 4.70
CA PRO A 406 -32.74 23.94 4.58
C PRO A 406 -32.23 23.79 3.12
N LEU A 407 -30.93 23.51 2.96
CA LEU A 407 -30.30 23.24 1.66
C LEU A 407 -30.79 21.90 1.13
N ARG A 408 -31.35 21.85 -0.09
CA ARG A 408 -31.79 20.59 -0.71
C ARG A 408 -30.68 20.02 -1.57
N VAL A 409 -30.28 18.79 -1.26
CA VAL A 409 -29.16 18.10 -1.89
C VAL A 409 -29.69 16.86 -2.58
N ALA A 410 -29.45 16.73 -3.89
CA ALA A 410 -29.60 15.46 -4.58
C ALA A 410 -28.27 14.70 -4.47
N LEU A 411 -28.24 13.65 -3.65
CA LEU A 411 -27.12 12.72 -3.61
C LEU A 411 -27.38 11.62 -4.63
N VAL A 412 -26.54 11.53 -5.65
CA VAL A 412 -26.78 10.64 -6.78
C VAL A 412 -25.54 9.80 -7.06
N GLY A 413 -25.72 8.53 -7.41
CA GLY A 413 -24.66 7.69 -7.94
C GLY A 413 -24.50 6.37 -7.19
N PRO A 414 -23.99 5.33 -7.86
CA PRO A 414 -23.93 3.96 -7.34
C PRO A 414 -23.09 3.82 -6.08
N LEU A 415 -22.07 4.68 -5.90
CA LEU A 415 -21.13 4.58 -4.78
C LEU A 415 -21.51 5.46 -3.58
N ALA A 416 -22.65 6.14 -3.62
CA ALA A 416 -23.06 7.03 -2.55
C ALA A 416 -23.33 6.30 -1.21
N ASP A 417 -23.73 5.03 -1.27
CA ASP A 417 -24.01 4.18 -0.10
C ASP A 417 -23.40 2.76 -0.22
N ASP A 418 -22.39 2.58 -1.08
CA ASP A 418 -21.65 1.32 -1.20
C ASP A 418 -20.50 1.27 -0.18
N ALA A 419 -20.82 0.79 1.02
CA ALA A 419 -19.90 0.77 2.15
C ALA A 419 -18.65 -0.09 1.92
N GLN A 420 -18.79 -1.26 1.29
CA GLN A 420 -17.65 -2.16 1.12
C GLN A 420 -16.70 -1.65 0.04
N THR A 421 -17.24 -1.16 -1.09
CA THR A 421 -16.43 -0.55 -2.13
C THR A 421 -15.70 0.71 -1.65
N GLN A 422 -16.30 1.48 -0.72
CA GLN A 422 -15.62 2.64 -0.11
C GLN A 422 -14.30 2.24 0.60
N LEU A 423 -14.24 1.06 1.22
CA LEU A 423 -13.02 0.56 1.86
C LEU A 423 -11.94 0.18 0.82
N GLY A 424 -12.37 -0.30 -0.35
CA GLY A 424 -11.49 -0.70 -1.45
C GLY A 424 -11.01 -2.14 -1.34
N ASP A 425 -10.07 -2.50 -2.22
CA ASP A 425 -9.42 -3.80 -2.20
C ASP A 425 -8.57 -4.01 -0.93
N TRP A 426 -8.26 -5.26 -0.59
CA TRP A 426 -7.55 -5.65 0.64
C TRP A 426 -8.25 -5.20 1.93
N ALA A 427 -9.56 -5.40 2.00
CA ALA A 427 -10.39 -5.27 3.19
C ALA A 427 -11.39 -6.43 3.26
N GLY A 428 -12.02 -6.66 4.41
CA GLY A 428 -13.08 -7.67 4.54
C GLY A 428 -14.10 -7.55 3.40
N GLY A 429 -14.37 -8.67 2.71
CA GLY A 429 -15.25 -8.70 1.53
C GLY A 429 -14.58 -8.48 0.16
N SER A 430 -13.27 -8.18 0.07
CA SER A 430 -12.62 -7.93 -1.22
C SER A 430 -12.26 -9.20 -2.04
N GLY A 431 -12.34 -10.38 -1.41
CA GLY A 431 -12.27 -11.69 -2.07
C GLY A 431 -11.02 -12.54 -1.74
N GLN A 432 -10.04 -11.98 -1.03
CA GLN A 432 -8.80 -12.70 -0.66
C GLN A 432 -9.00 -13.60 0.57
N ALA A 433 -9.74 -13.11 1.57
CA ALA A 433 -10.11 -13.87 2.75
C ALA A 433 -11.36 -14.74 2.51
N GLY A 434 -11.40 -15.92 3.13
CA GLY A 434 -12.49 -16.88 2.98
C GLY A 434 -13.50 -16.92 4.14
N TRP A 435 -13.36 -16.03 5.13
CA TRP A 435 -14.14 -16.04 6.38
C TRP A 435 -14.83 -14.71 6.70
N LEU A 436 -14.72 -13.70 5.83
CA LEU A 436 -15.29 -12.38 6.05
C LEU A 436 -15.89 -11.84 4.75
N ASP A 437 -17.22 -11.76 4.69
CA ASP A 437 -17.98 -11.28 3.52
C ASP A 437 -17.96 -9.75 3.37
N GLY A 438 -17.54 -9.03 4.42
CA GLY A 438 -17.53 -7.57 4.48
C GLY A 438 -17.21 -7.10 5.89
N GLN A 439 -16.70 -5.87 6.03
CA GLN A 439 -16.58 -5.25 7.35
C GLN A 439 -17.96 -4.81 7.89
N PRO A 440 -18.16 -4.75 9.23
CA PRO A 440 -19.44 -4.39 9.82
C PRO A 440 -19.96 -3.03 9.34
N ARG A 441 -21.18 -3.00 8.76
CA ARG A 441 -21.76 -1.79 8.13
C ARG A 441 -21.88 -0.62 9.11
N GLU A 442 -22.12 -0.91 10.38
CA GLU A 442 -22.25 0.08 11.46
C GLU A 442 -20.95 0.83 11.77
N MET A 443 -19.80 0.32 11.34
CA MET A 443 -18.50 0.97 11.49
C MET A 443 -18.11 1.80 10.26
N ILE A 444 -18.85 1.70 9.16
CA ILE A 444 -18.54 2.37 7.91
C ILE A 444 -19.53 3.51 7.72
N THR A 445 -19.04 4.74 7.68
CA THR A 445 -19.83 5.92 7.32
C THR A 445 -19.70 6.16 5.83
N THR A 446 -20.77 5.89 5.08
CA THR A 446 -20.83 6.19 3.64
C THR A 446 -21.00 7.69 3.37
N VAL A 447 -20.88 8.12 2.12
CA VAL A 447 -21.18 9.52 1.75
C VAL A 447 -22.63 9.86 2.09
N LEU A 448 -23.57 8.94 1.89
CA LEU A 448 -24.96 9.10 2.29
C LEU A 448 -25.09 9.33 3.80
N ASP A 449 -24.48 8.47 4.63
CA ASP A 449 -24.52 8.60 6.09
C ASP A 449 -23.94 9.95 6.54
N GLY A 450 -22.78 10.32 5.99
CA GLY A 450 -22.09 11.56 6.32
C GLY A 450 -22.93 12.78 6.00
N LEU A 451 -23.56 12.83 4.81
CA LEU A 451 -24.39 13.95 4.41
C LEU A 451 -25.72 14.03 5.16
N GLN A 452 -26.32 12.88 5.50
CA GLN A 452 -27.54 12.84 6.32
C GLN A 452 -27.30 13.33 7.75
N SER A 453 -26.06 13.27 8.24
CA SER A 453 -25.68 13.80 9.56
C SER A 453 -25.58 15.32 9.62
N ILE A 454 -25.66 16.03 8.49
CA ILE A 454 -25.50 17.49 8.43
C ILE A 454 -26.82 18.19 8.73
N ASP A 455 -26.87 18.89 9.87
CA ASP A 455 -28.00 19.75 10.22
C ASP A 455 -28.25 20.85 9.17
N GLY A 456 -29.53 21.07 8.87
CA GLY A 456 -29.97 22.08 7.91
C GLY A 456 -29.90 21.65 6.45
N TRP A 457 -29.55 20.40 6.16
CA TRP A 457 -29.59 19.81 4.82
C TRP A 457 -30.77 18.85 4.69
N THR A 458 -31.37 18.78 3.50
CA THR A 458 -32.36 17.77 3.13
C THR A 458 -31.79 16.97 1.98
N VAL A 459 -31.36 15.74 2.26
CA VAL A 459 -30.71 14.86 1.29
C VAL A 459 -31.71 13.91 0.66
N GLN A 460 -31.86 13.99 -0.66
CA GLN A 460 -32.60 13.02 -1.47
C GLN A 460 -31.60 12.13 -2.21
N TYR A 461 -31.62 10.83 -1.92
CA TYR A 461 -30.76 9.84 -2.56
C TYR A 461 -31.42 9.22 -3.80
N ALA A 462 -30.64 9.02 -4.86
CA ALA A 462 -30.98 8.16 -5.99
C ALA A 462 -29.73 7.42 -6.51
N PRO A 463 -29.79 6.11 -6.81
CA PRO A 463 -28.62 5.36 -7.30
C PRO A 463 -28.14 5.86 -8.67
N GLY A 464 -29.05 6.24 -9.56
CA GLY A 464 -28.76 6.89 -10.84
C GLY A 464 -28.19 5.97 -11.94
N ALA A 465 -27.31 5.03 -11.61
CA ALA A 465 -26.72 4.08 -12.54
C ALA A 465 -26.23 2.81 -11.84
N ASP A 466 -26.13 1.72 -12.59
CA ASP A 466 -25.38 0.51 -12.19
C ASP A 466 -23.99 0.52 -12.85
N ILE A 467 -23.00 -0.10 -12.20
CA ILE A 467 -21.62 -0.18 -12.69
C ILE A 467 -21.42 -1.45 -13.53
N LEU A 468 -21.66 -2.62 -12.92
CA LEU A 468 -21.36 -3.91 -13.53
C LEU A 468 -22.31 -5.01 -13.07
N THR A 469 -22.27 -6.12 -13.80
CA THR A 469 -22.70 -7.45 -13.37
C THR A 469 -21.55 -8.43 -13.51
N LEU A 470 -21.64 -9.58 -12.83
CA LEU A 470 -20.60 -10.61 -12.83
C LEU A 470 -21.08 -11.86 -13.57
N GLU A 471 -20.20 -12.43 -14.38
CA GLU A 471 -20.37 -13.73 -15.03
C GLU A 471 -19.26 -14.68 -14.60
N ASP A 472 -19.54 -15.99 -14.62
CA ASP A 472 -18.54 -17.02 -14.35
C ASP A 472 -17.40 -16.95 -15.38
N ASP A 473 -16.15 -17.17 -14.95
CA ASP A 473 -15.04 -17.32 -15.90
C ASP A 473 -15.26 -18.57 -16.77
N PRO A 474 -15.28 -18.42 -18.11
CA PRO A 474 -15.56 -19.54 -19.03
C PRO A 474 -14.50 -20.65 -18.97
N ARG A 475 -13.37 -20.44 -18.27
CA ARG A 475 -12.29 -21.41 -18.07
C ARG A 475 -12.39 -22.18 -16.75
N GLY A 476 -13.45 -21.96 -15.97
CA GLY A 476 -13.70 -22.61 -14.68
C GLY A 476 -13.46 -21.67 -13.49
N SER A 477 -13.79 -22.14 -12.28
CA SER A 477 -13.78 -21.28 -11.08
C SER A 477 -12.41 -21.11 -10.43
N THR A 478 -11.41 -21.91 -10.77
CA THR A 478 -10.07 -21.86 -10.14
C THR A 478 -8.91 -21.94 -11.14
N PHE A 479 -7.77 -21.39 -10.75
CA PHE A 479 -6.46 -21.59 -11.35
C PHE A 479 -5.88 -22.98 -11.00
N PRO A 480 -4.81 -23.44 -11.69
CA PRO A 480 -4.19 -24.75 -11.41
C PRO A 480 -3.62 -24.89 -9.99
N ASP A 481 -3.29 -23.78 -9.34
CA ASP A 481 -2.83 -23.70 -7.95
C ASP A 481 -3.99 -23.72 -6.92
N GLY A 482 -5.24 -23.75 -7.39
CA GLY A 482 -6.44 -23.77 -6.55
C GLY A 482 -7.02 -22.40 -6.22
N GLN A 483 -6.34 -21.29 -6.56
CA GLN A 483 -6.86 -19.93 -6.33
C GLN A 483 -8.14 -19.69 -7.15
N PRO A 484 -9.17 -19.01 -6.60
CA PRO A 484 -10.35 -18.64 -7.36
C PRO A 484 -9.99 -17.72 -8.53
N ARG A 485 -10.57 -17.97 -9.71
CA ARG A 485 -10.49 -17.02 -10.82
C ARG A 485 -11.43 -15.85 -10.52
N PRO A 486 -10.99 -14.60 -10.73
CA PRO A 486 -11.90 -13.47 -10.71
C PRO A 486 -13.06 -13.70 -11.70
N PRO A 487 -14.30 -13.34 -11.32
CA PRO A 487 -15.41 -13.38 -12.26
C PRO A 487 -15.17 -12.42 -13.43
N VAL A 488 -15.85 -12.67 -14.55
CA VAL A 488 -15.83 -11.77 -15.70
C VAL A 488 -16.73 -10.58 -15.40
N VAL A 489 -16.16 -9.38 -15.43
CA VAL A 489 -16.91 -8.14 -15.27
C VAL A 489 -17.60 -7.78 -16.58
N VAL A 490 -18.92 -7.62 -16.52
CA VAL A 490 -19.74 -7.14 -17.62
C VAL A 490 -20.26 -5.74 -17.28
N PRO A 491 -19.85 -4.68 -18.02
CA PRO A 491 -20.36 -3.34 -17.80
C PRO A 491 -21.88 -3.25 -17.93
N SER A 492 -22.56 -2.66 -16.93
CA SER A 492 -24.01 -2.48 -16.96
C SER A 492 -24.40 -1.36 -17.95
N PRO A 493 -25.33 -1.59 -18.90
CA PRO A 493 -25.76 -0.53 -19.80
C PRO A 493 -26.50 0.58 -19.04
N PRO A 494 -26.55 1.83 -19.55
CA PRO A 494 -27.30 2.90 -18.92
C PRO A 494 -28.81 2.57 -18.78
N ASP A 495 -29.32 2.51 -17.54
CA ASP A 495 -30.76 2.41 -17.26
C ASP A 495 -31.42 3.80 -17.31
N GLN A 496 -32.23 4.03 -18.34
CA GLN A 496 -32.91 5.31 -18.57
C GLN A 496 -33.87 5.70 -17.44
N ARG A 497 -34.44 4.73 -16.71
CA ARG A 497 -35.33 5.02 -15.58
C ARG A 497 -34.52 5.51 -14.38
N LEU A 498 -33.41 4.85 -14.03
CA LEU A 498 -32.54 5.28 -12.94
C LEU A 498 -31.99 6.69 -13.19
N ILE A 499 -31.58 6.98 -14.43
CA ILE A 499 -31.11 8.30 -14.84
C ILE A 499 -32.24 9.34 -14.76
N ALA A 500 -33.45 9.01 -15.21
CA ALA A 500 -34.60 9.92 -15.14
C ALA A 500 -34.97 10.26 -13.68
N ASP A 501 -34.95 9.28 -12.77
CA ASP A 501 -35.22 9.48 -11.35
C ASP A 501 -34.14 10.36 -10.70
N ALA A 502 -32.86 10.14 -11.04
CA ALA A 502 -31.75 10.98 -10.63
C ALA A 502 -31.87 12.44 -11.14
N VAL A 503 -32.25 12.63 -12.41
CA VAL A 503 -32.48 13.96 -12.99
C VAL A 503 -33.67 14.67 -12.34
N ALA A 504 -34.72 13.93 -11.98
CA ALA A 504 -35.87 14.48 -11.25
C ALA A 504 -35.45 14.96 -9.84
N ALA A 505 -34.67 14.16 -9.12
CA ALA A 505 -34.09 14.54 -7.83
C ALA A 505 -33.19 15.79 -7.96
N ALA A 506 -32.28 15.80 -8.94
CA ALA A 506 -31.41 16.94 -9.23
C ALA A 506 -32.21 18.23 -9.51
N SER A 507 -33.26 18.13 -10.33
CA SER A 507 -34.11 19.27 -10.68
C SER A 507 -34.85 19.86 -9.46
N ALA A 508 -35.23 19.00 -8.51
CA ALA A 508 -35.90 19.37 -7.27
C ALA A 508 -34.96 19.91 -6.18
N SER A 509 -33.65 19.74 -6.33
CA SER A 509 -32.61 20.14 -5.37
C SER A 509 -31.92 21.46 -5.75
N ASP A 510 -31.18 22.02 -4.80
CA ASP A 510 -30.38 23.24 -4.98
C ASP A 510 -28.98 22.91 -5.51
N VAL A 511 -28.42 21.77 -5.08
CA VAL A 511 -27.12 21.23 -5.53
C VAL A 511 -27.22 19.71 -5.73
N VAL A 512 -26.39 19.19 -6.64
CA VAL A 512 -26.20 17.75 -6.87
C VAL A 512 -24.82 17.34 -6.37
N ILE A 513 -24.75 16.26 -5.62
CA ILE A 513 -23.51 15.57 -5.28
C ILE A 513 -23.56 14.22 -6.00
N ALA A 514 -22.70 14.04 -7.01
CA ALA A 514 -22.60 12.83 -7.80
C ALA A 514 -21.42 11.97 -7.31
N VAL A 515 -21.71 10.79 -6.75
CA VAL A 515 -20.69 9.86 -6.22
C VAL A 515 -20.49 8.71 -7.20
N VAL A 516 -19.34 8.71 -7.87
CA VAL A 516 -19.00 7.80 -8.97
C VAL A 516 -17.59 7.23 -8.78
N GLY A 517 -17.25 6.17 -9.52
CA GLY A 517 -15.92 5.56 -9.44
C GLY A 517 -15.85 4.12 -9.93
N ASP A 518 -15.04 3.30 -9.25
CA ASP A 518 -14.88 1.87 -9.52
C ASP A 518 -15.42 1.00 -8.38
N GLN A 519 -15.51 -0.32 -8.61
CA GLN A 519 -15.85 -1.34 -7.63
C GLN A 519 -14.70 -2.34 -7.49
N ILE A 520 -14.69 -3.11 -6.41
CA ILE A 520 -13.59 -4.03 -6.06
C ILE A 520 -13.29 -5.04 -7.18
N GLU A 521 -14.29 -5.42 -7.97
CA GLU A 521 -14.13 -6.35 -9.10
C GLU A 521 -13.32 -5.76 -10.28
N LEU A 522 -13.10 -4.45 -10.30
CA LEU A 522 -12.29 -3.72 -11.28
C LEU A 522 -10.88 -3.37 -10.77
N VAL A 523 -10.50 -3.87 -9.58
CA VAL A 523 -9.31 -3.44 -8.83
C VAL A 523 -8.61 -4.67 -8.25
N GLY A 524 -7.29 -4.63 -8.12
CA GLY A 524 -6.50 -5.67 -7.48
C GLY A 524 -5.86 -6.68 -8.44
N GLU A 525 -5.47 -7.82 -7.88
CA GLU A 525 -4.81 -8.92 -8.59
C GLU A 525 -5.69 -9.47 -9.73
N GLY A 526 -5.08 -9.66 -10.91
CA GLY A 526 -5.76 -10.14 -12.11
C GLY A 526 -6.82 -9.20 -12.71
N ARG A 527 -7.03 -8.00 -12.13
CA ARG A 527 -8.14 -7.07 -12.45
C ARG A 527 -7.67 -5.74 -13.03
N SER A 528 -6.63 -5.76 -13.87
CA SER A 528 -6.16 -4.56 -14.57
C SER A 528 -7.21 -4.05 -15.58
N THR A 529 -7.35 -2.74 -15.74
CA THR A 529 -8.39 -2.11 -16.59
C THR A 529 -7.77 -1.41 -17.80
N ALA A 530 -8.38 -1.58 -18.98
CA ALA A 530 -7.77 -1.17 -20.24
C ALA A 530 -8.20 0.22 -20.75
N THR A 531 -9.34 0.75 -20.32
CA THR A 531 -9.88 2.04 -20.81
C THR A 531 -9.64 3.20 -19.86
N LEU A 532 -9.50 2.90 -18.56
CA LEU A 532 -9.48 3.86 -17.45
C LEU A 532 -10.79 4.66 -17.28
N GLU A 533 -11.81 4.45 -18.11
CA GLU A 533 -13.08 5.15 -18.01
C GLU A 533 -13.92 4.64 -16.83
N LEU A 534 -14.86 5.45 -16.36
CA LEU A 534 -15.95 4.96 -15.51
C LEU A 534 -16.71 3.85 -16.24
N ILE A 535 -16.92 2.73 -15.55
CA ILE A 535 -17.62 1.56 -16.09
C ILE A 535 -19.12 1.70 -15.86
N GLY A 536 -19.91 1.17 -16.80
CA GLY A 536 -21.36 1.06 -16.69
C GLY A 536 -22.13 2.32 -17.08
N GLY A 537 -23.26 2.57 -16.41
CA GLY A 537 -24.15 3.70 -16.71
C GLY A 537 -23.67 5.07 -16.21
N GLN A 538 -22.53 5.12 -15.52
CA GLN A 538 -22.05 6.30 -14.80
C GLN A 538 -21.76 7.52 -15.71
N ASN A 539 -21.18 7.30 -16.88
CA ASN A 539 -20.90 8.40 -17.83
C ASN A 539 -22.21 9.08 -18.31
N ALA A 540 -23.21 8.27 -18.68
CA ALA A 540 -24.52 8.77 -19.09
C ALA A 540 -25.26 9.49 -17.95
N LEU A 541 -25.09 9.02 -16.72
CA LEU A 541 -25.60 9.68 -15.52
C LEU A 541 -24.99 11.07 -15.34
N LEU A 542 -23.66 11.19 -15.38
CA LEU A 542 -22.97 12.48 -15.26
C LEU A 542 -23.38 13.46 -16.36
N ASP A 543 -23.44 13.00 -17.61
CA ASP A 543 -23.90 13.80 -18.74
C ASP A 543 -25.31 14.37 -18.50
N ALA A 544 -26.23 13.53 -18.01
CA ALA A 544 -27.61 13.92 -17.74
C ALA A 544 -27.73 14.90 -16.55
N LEU A 545 -26.98 14.67 -15.47
CA LEU A 545 -26.97 15.55 -14.30
C LEU A 545 -26.41 16.93 -14.65
N ILE A 546 -25.28 17.00 -15.37
CA ILE A 546 -24.68 18.26 -15.82
C ILE A 546 -25.63 19.00 -16.78
N ALA A 547 -26.36 18.28 -17.63
CA ALA A 547 -27.32 18.90 -18.55
C ALA A 547 -28.51 19.60 -17.85
N THR A 548 -28.77 19.33 -16.57
CA THR A 548 -29.81 20.04 -15.79
C THR A 548 -29.48 21.50 -15.54
N GLY A 549 -28.20 21.89 -15.63
CA GLY A 549 -27.72 23.23 -15.29
C GLY A 549 -27.67 23.53 -13.78
N LYS A 550 -27.93 22.54 -12.93
CA LYS A 550 -27.70 22.63 -11.49
C LYS A 550 -26.19 22.57 -11.20
N PRO A 551 -25.70 23.19 -10.10
CA PRO A 551 -24.34 22.94 -9.64
C PRO A 551 -24.18 21.45 -9.31
N VAL A 552 -23.25 20.79 -10.00
CA VAL A 552 -22.93 19.37 -9.78
C VAL A 552 -21.52 19.28 -9.20
N VAL A 553 -21.42 18.72 -7.99
CA VAL A 553 -20.15 18.36 -7.35
C VAL A 553 -19.91 16.88 -7.59
N VAL A 554 -18.81 16.53 -8.25
CA VAL A 554 -18.43 15.13 -8.50
C VAL A 554 -17.50 14.67 -7.37
N VAL A 555 -17.90 13.62 -6.65
CA VAL A 555 -17.07 12.90 -5.69
C VAL A 555 -16.62 11.60 -6.35
N LEU A 556 -15.33 11.52 -6.68
CA LEU A 556 -14.71 10.36 -7.30
C LEU A 556 -14.13 9.43 -6.22
N LEU A 557 -14.86 8.36 -5.90
CA LEU A 557 -14.41 7.24 -5.08
C LEU A 557 -13.78 6.19 -5.99
N ALA A 558 -12.50 6.35 -6.30
CA ALA A 558 -11.81 5.52 -7.27
C ALA A 558 -10.48 5.05 -6.75
N SER A 559 -10.25 3.73 -6.79
CA SER A 559 -9.02 3.05 -6.37
C SER A 559 -7.75 3.56 -7.06
N LYS A 560 -7.92 4.19 -8.22
CA LYS A 560 -6.86 4.75 -9.05
C LYS A 560 -7.41 5.87 -9.93
N PRO A 561 -6.55 6.63 -10.64
CA PRO A 561 -7.02 7.63 -11.58
C PRO A 561 -7.93 7.07 -12.68
N LEU A 562 -9.12 7.65 -12.81
CA LEU A 562 -10.11 7.32 -13.86
C LEU A 562 -10.34 8.50 -14.80
N VAL A 563 -10.65 8.19 -16.07
CA VAL A 563 -11.04 9.14 -17.11
C VAL A 563 -12.53 9.46 -16.95
N LEU A 564 -12.82 10.74 -16.75
CA LEU A 564 -14.18 11.26 -16.61
C LEU A 564 -14.74 11.74 -17.98
N PRO A 565 -16.07 11.73 -18.17
CA PRO A 565 -16.66 12.14 -19.43
C PRO A 565 -16.46 13.66 -19.64
N PRO A 566 -16.37 14.13 -20.91
CA PRO A 566 -16.11 15.54 -21.21
C PRO A 566 -17.09 16.55 -20.58
N SER A 567 -18.32 16.11 -20.24
CA SER A 567 -19.30 16.95 -19.55
C SER A 567 -18.85 17.42 -18.17
N VAL A 568 -17.96 16.69 -17.50
CA VAL A 568 -17.42 17.04 -16.17
C VAL A 568 -16.62 18.34 -16.20
N ALA A 569 -16.13 18.79 -17.36
CA ALA A 569 -15.51 20.11 -17.49
C ALA A 569 -16.49 21.28 -17.19
N ARG A 570 -17.79 21.00 -17.01
CA ARG A 570 -18.83 21.95 -16.56
C ARG A 570 -19.35 21.64 -15.15
N ALA A 571 -18.73 20.70 -14.43
CA ALA A 571 -19.05 20.45 -13.04
C ALA A 571 -18.65 21.67 -12.20
N ALA A 572 -19.36 21.88 -11.10
CA ALA A 572 -19.07 22.96 -10.16
C ALA A 572 -17.79 22.66 -9.36
N ALA A 573 -17.58 21.38 -9.01
CA ALA A 573 -16.37 20.93 -8.36
C ALA A 573 -16.11 19.43 -8.61
N VAL A 574 -14.85 19.03 -8.44
CA VAL A 574 -14.41 17.63 -8.50
C VAL A 574 -13.54 17.33 -7.28
N LEU A 575 -13.92 16.33 -6.50
CA LEU A 575 -13.12 15.78 -5.41
C LEU A 575 -12.69 14.37 -5.77
N TRP A 576 -11.46 14.00 -5.43
CA TRP A 576 -11.00 12.62 -5.44
C TRP A 576 -10.70 12.18 -4.01
N ALA A 577 -11.26 11.02 -3.63
CA ALA A 577 -11.17 10.49 -2.28
C ALA A 577 -10.54 9.08 -2.23
N ALA A 578 -9.95 8.62 -3.34
CA ALA A 578 -9.42 7.26 -3.47
C ALA A 578 -10.43 6.22 -2.91
N ASN A 579 -9.95 5.33 -2.03
CA ASN A 579 -10.77 4.59 -1.06
C ASN A 579 -10.49 5.18 0.34
N PRO A 580 -11.41 5.95 0.94
CA PRO A 580 -11.13 6.78 2.11
C PRO A 580 -11.33 6.09 3.47
N GLY A 581 -11.52 4.77 3.50
CA GLY A 581 -11.67 3.98 4.72
C GLY A 581 -13.03 4.14 5.42
N MET A 582 -13.10 3.67 6.66
CA MET A 582 -14.34 3.57 7.44
C MET A 582 -15.05 4.92 7.66
N LEU A 583 -14.32 5.98 8.00
CA LEU A 583 -14.92 7.30 8.27
C LEU A 583 -14.78 8.28 7.09
N GLY A 584 -14.50 7.74 5.90
CA GLY A 584 -14.34 8.53 4.68
C GLY A 584 -15.56 9.35 4.28
N GLY A 585 -16.77 8.79 4.41
CA GLY A 585 -18.01 9.50 4.13
C GLY A 585 -18.23 10.71 5.06
N GLN A 586 -17.82 10.61 6.33
CA GLN A 586 -17.83 11.74 7.25
C GLN A 586 -16.84 12.82 6.83
N ALA A 587 -15.60 12.45 6.50
CA ALA A 587 -14.59 13.39 6.04
C ALA A 587 -15.02 14.14 4.76
N ILE A 588 -15.62 13.43 3.81
CA ILE A 588 -16.19 14.03 2.59
C ILE A 588 -17.31 15.03 2.95
N ALA A 589 -18.24 14.62 3.80
CA ALA A 589 -19.34 15.48 4.25
C ALA A 589 -18.84 16.76 4.94
N GLU A 590 -17.82 16.67 5.78
CA GLU A 590 -17.23 17.80 6.48
C GLU A 590 -16.51 18.77 5.54
N ILE A 591 -15.80 18.25 4.52
CA ILE A 591 -15.16 19.07 3.49
C ILE A 591 -16.21 19.79 2.66
N LEU A 592 -17.25 19.09 2.19
CA LEU A 592 -18.32 19.67 1.39
C LEU A 592 -19.08 20.77 2.13
N ALA A 593 -19.25 20.62 3.44
CA ALA A 593 -19.86 21.63 4.31
C ALA A 593 -18.89 22.73 4.78
N GLY A 594 -17.60 22.68 4.41
CA GLY A 594 -16.60 23.67 4.83
C GLY A 594 -16.24 23.61 6.32
N ARG A 595 -16.55 22.50 7.00
CA ARG A 595 -16.13 22.25 8.40
C ARG A 595 -14.64 21.88 8.48
N VAL A 596 -14.11 21.33 7.40
CA VAL A 596 -12.70 20.96 7.24
C VAL A 596 -12.18 21.60 5.96
N GLU A 597 -10.99 22.19 6.05
CA GLU A 597 -10.27 22.70 4.89
C GLU A 597 -9.60 21.54 4.13
N PRO A 598 -9.86 21.35 2.82
CA PRO A 598 -9.19 20.31 2.05
C PRO A 598 -7.69 20.63 1.96
N SER A 599 -6.86 19.64 2.29
CA SER A 599 -5.39 19.77 2.30
C SER A 599 -4.66 18.66 1.53
N GLY A 600 -5.41 17.71 0.95
CA GLY A 600 -4.81 16.65 0.15
C GLY A 600 -4.13 17.19 -1.12
N ARG A 601 -3.09 16.48 -1.57
CA ARG A 601 -2.37 16.72 -2.83
C ARG A 601 -2.18 15.40 -3.56
N LEU A 602 -2.31 15.39 -4.88
CA LEU A 602 -2.20 14.18 -5.69
C LEU A 602 -0.83 13.51 -5.56
N PRO A 603 -0.74 12.24 -5.13
CA PRO A 603 0.50 11.47 -5.19
C PRO A 603 0.70 10.82 -6.58
N ILE A 604 -0.23 11.03 -7.51
CA ILE A 604 -0.27 10.40 -8.84
C ILE A 604 -0.93 11.32 -9.86
N SER A 605 -0.45 11.28 -11.11
CA SER A 605 -1.01 12.07 -12.22
C SER A 605 -2.19 11.36 -12.88
N PHE A 606 -3.20 12.12 -13.32
CA PHE A 606 -4.40 11.61 -14.00
C PHE A 606 -4.27 11.76 -15.51
N ALA A 607 -4.46 10.66 -16.25
CA ALA A 607 -4.53 10.69 -17.70
C ALA A 607 -5.90 11.21 -18.20
N ARG A 608 -5.92 11.87 -19.35
CA ARG A 608 -7.13 12.27 -20.08
C ARG A 608 -7.71 11.14 -20.92
N HIS A 609 -6.87 10.18 -21.28
CA HIS A 609 -7.20 9.01 -22.08
C HIS A 609 -6.11 7.96 -21.87
N VAL A 610 -6.44 6.67 -21.94
CA VAL A 610 -5.45 5.60 -21.76
C VAL A 610 -4.29 5.65 -22.77
N GLY A 611 -4.54 6.14 -23.99
CA GLY A 611 -3.52 6.35 -25.02
C GLY A 611 -2.48 7.44 -24.69
N GLN A 612 -2.70 8.23 -23.62
CA GLN A 612 -1.74 9.21 -23.12
C GLN A 612 -0.62 8.59 -22.29
N GLN A 613 -0.76 7.33 -21.87
CA GLN A 613 0.22 6.66 -21.01
C GLN A 613 1.60 6.57 -21.69
N PRO A 614 2.71 6.74 -20.94
CA PRO A 614 2.75 7.09 -19.51
C PRO A 614 2.49 8.58 -19.21
N THR A 615 1.87 8.90 -18.06
CA THR A 615 1.55 10.30 -17.67
C THR A 615 2.23 10.81 -16.40
N TYR A 616 3.16 10.05 -15.81
CA TYR A 616 3.84 10.48 -14.60
C TYR A 616 4.67 11.77 -14.79
N TYR A 617 4.81 12.61 -13.76
CA TYR A 617 5.39 13.95 -13.94
C TYR A 617 6.88 13.98 -14.32
N ASN A 618 7.67 13.00 -13.86
CA ASN A 618 9.12 12.92 -14.07
C ASN A 618 9.48 12.28 -15.43
N GLN A 619 8.92 12.83 -16.51
CA GLN A 619 9.18 12.40 -17.89
C GLN A 619 10.63 12.63 -18.32
N ILE A 620 11.15 11.71 -19.13
CA ILE A 620 12.51 11.78 -19.66
C ILE A 620 12.59 12.78 -20.82
N ARG A 621 13.57 13.67 -20.78
CA ARG A 621 13.82 14.67 -21.83
C ARG A 621 14.27 14.01 -23.14
N GLY A 622 13.84 14.56 -24.28
CA GLY A 622 14.27 14.13 -25.61
C GLY A 622 13.17 13.89 -26.65
N GLN A 623 11.90 14.09 -26.29
CA GLN A 623 10.78 13.96 -27.23
C GLN A 623 10.82 15.01 -28.35
N HIS A 624 10.49 14.61 -29.58
CA HIS A 624 10.29 15.53 -30.70
C HIS A 624 8.83 16.01 -30.74
N GLY A 625 8.57 17.20 -30.20
CA GLY A 625 7.22 17.76 -30.01
C GLY A 625 6.68 17.51 -28.60
N ASP A 626 5.50 18.07 -28.32
CA ASP A 626 4.92 18.20 -26.97
C ASP A 626 3.43 17.82 -26.92
N ARG A 627 2.94 17.13 -27.96
CA ARG A 627 1.56 16.67 -28.08
C ARG A 627 1.44 15.46 -28.99
N TYR A 628 0.39 14.67 -28.78
CA TYR A 628 -0.09 13.75 -29.80
C TYR A 628 -0.78 14.56 -30.92
N ALA A 629 -1.00 13.94 -32.07
CA ALA A 629 -1.68 14.62 -33.20
C ALA A 629 -3.12 15.03 -32.85
N ASP A 630 -3.76 14.28 -31.96
CA ASP A 630 -5.17 14.32 -31.59
C ASP A 630 -5.42 14.54 -30.08
N LEU A 631 -4.36 14.57 -29.26
CA LEU A 631 -4.46 14.71 -27.81
C LEU A 631 -3.29 15.55 -27.24
N THR A 632 -3.61 16.41 -26.28
CA THR A 632 -2.58 17.11 -25.48
C THR A 632 -1.78 16.11 -24.63
N GLN A 633 -0.51 16.40 -24.36
CA GLN A 633 0.26 15.65 -23.36
C GLN A 633 0.04 16.14 -21.93
N ALA A 634 -0.61 17.30 -21.73
CA ALA A 634 -0.95 17.77 -20.39
C ALA A 634 -1.93 16.79 -19.71
N PRO A 635 -1.62 16.30 -18.49
CA PRO A 635 -2.54 15.42 -17.76
C PRO A 635 -3.87 16.15 -17.45
N ALA A 636 -4.88 15.40 -17.03
CA ALA A 636 -6.10 15.99 -16.47
C ALA A 636 -5.75 16.78 -15.20
N TRP A 637 -5.11 16.09 -14.26
CA TRP A 637 -4.49 16.65 -13.07
C TRP A 637 -3.09 16.04 -12.89
N ALA A 638 -2.12 16.86 -12.50
CA ALA A 638 -0.72 16.48 -12.37
C ALA A 638 -0.39 16.11 -10.93
N PHE A 639 0.70 15.34 -10.75
CA PHE A 639 1.30 15.08 -9.45
C PHE A 639 1.47 16.37 -8.62
N GLY A 640 1.16 16.26 -7.33
CA GLY A 640 1.23 17.34 -6.37
C GLY A 640 0.06 18.32 -6.41
N GLN A 641 -0.89 18.23 -7.36
CA GLN A 641 -2.02 19.16 -7.38
C GLN A 641 -3.06 18.86 -6.31
N GLY A 642 -3.69 19.91 -5.79
CA GLY A 642 -4.84 19.85 -4.90
C GLY A 642 -5.15 21.25 -4.39
N LEU A 643 -6.43 21.59 -4.30
CA LEU A 643 -6.91 22.92 -3.92
C LEU A 643 -7.28 22.96 -2.43
N SER A 644 -7.16 24.15 -1.86
CA SER A 644 -7.84 24.59 -0.64
C SER A 644 -9.06 25.45 -0.99
N TYR A 645 -9.88 25.81 -0.01
CA TYR A 645 -10.89 26.87 -0.13
C TYR A 645 -10.30 28.28 0.05
N THR A 646 -9.05 28.40 0.49
CA THR A 646 -8.28 29.65 0.41
C THR A 646 -7.25 29.65 -0.73
N THR A 647 -6.50 30.74 -0.85
CA THR A 647 -5.40 30.93 -1.80
C THR A 647 -4.07 31.15 -1.09
N VAL A 648 -2.99 30.58 -1.62
CA VAL A 648 -1.62 30.77 -1.12
C VAL A 648 -0.73 31.27 -2.24
N GLU A 649 -0.05 32.39 -2.00
CA GLU A 649 0.96 32.94 -2.91
C GLU A 649 2.37 32.52 -2.47
N TYR A 650 3.19 32.15 -3.45
CA TYR A 650 4.61 31.83 -3.29
C TYR A 650 5.45 32.97 -3.84
N ALA A 651 6.42 33.46 -3.07
CA ALA A 651 7.30 34.54 -3.48
C ALA A 651 8.71 34.40 -2.89
N ASP A 652 9.64 35.20 -3.40
CA ASP A 652 10.96 35.42 -2.80
C ASP A 652 11.79 34.13 -2.56
N LEU A 653 11.74 33.15 -3.48
CA LEU A 653 12.63 31.99 -3.42
C LEU A 653 14.10 32.44 -3.52
N ARG A 654 14.91 32.09 -2.51
CA ARG A 654 16.34 32.47 -2.43
C ARG A 654 17.18 31.32 -1.90
N LEU A 655 18.34 31.13 -2.51
CA LEU A 655 19.37 30.22 -2.03
C LEU A 655 20.35 30.95 -1.11
N ALA A 656 20.84 30.27 -0.07
CA ALA A 656 21.91 30.78 0.77
C ALA A 656 23.25 30.84 0.03
N ASN A 657 23.52 29.81 -0.80
CA ASN A 657 24.68 29.72 -1.68
C ASN A 657 24.24 29.12 -3.03
N ASP A 658 24.80 29.64 -4.13
CA ASP A 658 24.54 29.18 -5.49
C ASP A 658 25.69 28.30 -6.04
N SER A 659 26.70 27.98 -5.22
CA SER A 659 27.82 27.15 -5.63
C SER A 659 28.26 26.20 -4.53
N LEU A 660 27.92 24.92 -4.69
CA LEU A 660 27.99 23.89 -3.65
C LEU A 660 28.91 22.73 -4.05
N CYS A 661 29.52 22.08 -3.07
CA CYS A 661 30.23 20.82 -3.22
C CYS A 661 29.27 19.64 -2.95
N VAL A 662 29.58 18.44 -3.46
CA VAL A 662 28.74 17.23 -3.31
C VAL A 662 28.39 16.89 -1.86
N GLY A 663 29.28 17.17 -0.90
CA GLY A 663 29.05 16.91 0.53
C GLY A 663 28.27 18.01 1.27
N GLU A 664 27.88 19.09 0.60
CA GLU A 664 27.17 20.22 1.20
C GLU A 664 25.64 20.03 1.11
N THR A 665 24.90 20.95 1.74
CA THR A 665 23.43 20.99 1.75
C THR A 665 22.96 22.26 1.06
N ILE A 666 21.99 22.14 0.16
CA ILE A 666 21.25 23.26 -0.41
C ILE A 666 20.38 23.82 0.70
N GLU A 667 20.61 25.08 1.07
CA GLU A 667 19.77 25.83 2.00
C GLU A 667 19.04 26.92 1.23
N ALA A 668 17.70 26.91 1.29
CA ALA A 668 16.85 27.86 0.60
C ALA A 668 15.75 28.39 1.51
N GLU A 669 15.22 29.57 1.18
CA GLU A 669 14.03 30.14 1.81
C GLU A 669 13.02 30.53 0.74
N VAL A 670 11.74 30.29 1.00
CA VAL A 670 10.61 30.78 0.19
C VAL A 670 9.58 31.43 1.10
N THR A 671 8.94 32.50 0.65
CA THR A 671 7.85 33.14 1.39
C THR A 671 6.52 32.60 0.89
N LEU A 672 5.69 32.11 1.81
CA LEU A 672 4.30 31.76 1.55
C LEU A 672 3.39 32.79 2.21
N THR A 673 2.34 33.21 1.52
CA THR A 673 1.29 34.09 2.08
C THR A 673 -0.08 33.50 1.83
N ASN A 674 -0.87 33.28 2.87
CA ASN A 674 -2.28 32.94 2.72
C ASN A 674 -3.06 34.22 2.40
N THR A 675 -3.48 34.36 1.15
CA THR A 675 -4.13 35.57 0.61
C THR A 675 -5.66 35.53 0.67
N GLY A 676 -6.25 34.41 1.11
CA GLY A 676 -7.69 34.32 1.31
C GLY A 676 -8.11 34.53 2.76
N ASP A 677 -9.32 34.08 3.08
CA ASP A 677 -10.04 34.35 4.32
C ASP A 677 -10.19 33.13 5.24
N ARG A 678 -9.66 31.97 4.82
CA ARG A 678 -9.69 30.71 5.58
C ARG A 678 -8.29 30.22 5.94
N PRO A 679 -8.10 29.54 7.08
CA PRO A 679 -6.82 28.92 7.41
C PRO A 679 -6.50 27.79 6.43
N VAL A 680 -5.22 27.49 6.23
CA VAL A 680 -4.78 26.43 5.30
C VAL A 680 -3.57 25.68 5.83
N ARG A 681 -3.51 24.40 5.50
CA ARG A 681 -2.28 23.62 5.51
C ARG A 681 -1.76 23.48 4.09
N GLU A 682 -0.70 24.20 3.76
CA GLU A 682 -0.07 24.17 2.45
C GLU A 682 1.03 23.13 2.39
N THR A 683 1.11 22.36 1.30
CA THR A 683 2.21 21.39 1.08
C THR A 683 3.18 21.98 0.07
N VAL A 684 4.26 22.57 0.57
CA VAL A 684 5.39 23.08 -0.23
C VAL A 684 6.16 21.91 -0.81
N GLN A 685 6.24 21.84 -2.14
CA GLN A 685 6.94 20.79 -2.86
C GLN A 685 8.24 21.34 -3.43
N VAL A 686 9.32 20.55 -3.30
CA VAL A 686 10.67 20.94 -3.72
C VAL A 686 11.21 19.91 -4.69
N TYR A 687 11.41 20.35 -5.93
CA TYR A 687 11.96 19.53 -7.01
C TYR A 687 13.37 20.00 -7.38
N VAL A 688 14.16 19.10 -7.93
CA VAL A 688 15.45 19.41 -8.54
C VAL A 688 15.41 19.08 -10.02
N ARG A 689 15.93 20.00 -10.83
CA ARG A 689 16.22 19.81 -12.25
C ARG A 689 17.73 19.86 -12.45
N ASP A 690 18.31 18.75 -12.90
CA ASP A 690 19.69 18.73 -13.41
C ASP A 690 19.68 19.21 -14.87
N GLN A 691 20.28 20.37 -15.13
CA GLN A 691 20.19 21.03 -16.44
C GLN A 691 20.85 20.22 -17.55
N VAL A 692 21.96 19.55 -17.24
CA VAL A 692 22.77 18.83 -18.23
C VAL A 692 23.30 17.54 -17.61
N THR A 693 22.74 16.43 -18.06
CA THR A 693 23.10 15.10 -17.59
C THR A 693 23.89 14.33 -18.65
N SER A 694 24.84 13.51 -18.24
CA SER A 694 25.65 12.68 -19.16
C SER A 694 24.84 11.63 -19.94
N VAL A 695 23.65 11.31 -19.44
CA VAL A 695 22.64 10.44 -20.04
C VAL A 695 21.27 11.08 -19.94
N SER A 696 20.33 10.74 -20.82
CA SER A 696 18.96 11.28 -20.73
C SER A 696 18.32 10.96 -19.38
N TRP A 697 17.74 11.99 -18.76
CA TRP A 697 17.15 11.93 -17.42
C TRP A 697 15.82 12.67 -17.37
N ALA A 698 15.09 12.49 -16.27
CA ALA A 698 13.88 13.24 -15.98
C ALA A 698 14.16 14.75 -15.99
N ASP A 699 13.15 15.54 -16.38
CA ASP A 699 13.25 17.00 -16.32
C ASP A 699 13.36 17.50 -14.88
N ARG A 700 12.56 16.94 -13.97
CA ARG A 700 12.56 17.30 -12.54
C ARG A 700 12.13 16.13 -11.68
N GLU A 701 12.61 16.11 -10.45
CA GLU A 701 12.31 15.07 -9.46
C GLU A 701 12.06 15.70 -8.09
N LEU A 702 11.02 15.25 -7.40
CA LEU A 702 10.72 15.63 -6.02
C LEU A 702 11.85 15.14 -5.12
N LYS A 703 12.33 16.00 -4.23
CA LYS A 703 13.39 15.67 -3.29
C LYS A 703 13.02 15.98 -1.85
N VAL A 704 12.11 16.92 -1.61
CA VAL A 704 11.63 17.29 -0.27
C VAL A 704 10.20 17.83 -0.39
N TYR A 705 9.40 17.67 0.66
CA TYR A 705 8.19 18.46 0.88
C TYR A 705 8.14 19.00 2.31
N ARG A 706 7.37 20.07 2.52
CA ARG A 706 7.10 20.65 3.85
C ARG A 706 5.65 21.08 3.96
N GLN A 707 4.98 20.71 5.06
CA GLN A 707 3.64 21.20 5.38
C GLN A 707 3.71 22.41 6.29
N VAL A 708 2.94 23.45 5.96
CA VAL A 708 2.93 24.73 6.69
C VAL A 708 1.49 25.15 6.93
N ASP A 709 1.14 25.40 8.18
CA ASP A 709 -0.15 25.98 8.54
C ASP A 709 -0.07 27.51 8.48
N LEU A 710 -1.05 28.15 7.85
CA LEU A 710 -1.13 29.60 7.72
C LEU A 710 -2.54 30.09 8.05
N ALA A 711 -2.65 31.04 8.98
CA ALA A 711 -3.87 31.80 9.20
C ALA A 711 -4.18 32.74 8.01
N PRO A 712 -5.43 33.21 7.84
CA PRO A 712 -5.77 34.21 6.84
C PRO A 712 -4.88 35.46 6.92
N GLY A 713 -4.28 35.87 5.81
CA GLY A 713 -3.37 37.02 5.73
C GLY A 713 -1.98 36.80 6.32
N GLU A 714 -1.68 35.61 6.85
CA GLU A 714 -0.35 35.29 7.39
C GLU A 714 0.67 35.07 6.27
N SER A 715 1.86 35.65 6.44
CA SER A 715 3.04 35.35 5.64
C SER A 715 4.11 34.64 6.48
N ALA A 716 4.60 33.50 6.00
CA ALA A 716 5.68 32.76 6.64
C ALA A 716 6.87 32.57 5.69
N ARG A 717 8.09 32.62 6.24
CA ARG A 717 9.30 32.18 5.54
C ARG A 717 9.57 30.73 5.85
N VAL A 718 9.60 29.90 4.81
CA VAL A 718 9.78 28.46 4.92
C VAL A 718 11.21 28.13 4.54
N SER A 719 11.96 27.56 5.49
CA SER A 719 13.33 27.09 5.26
C SER A 719 13.31 25.67 4.67
N LEU A 720 14.08 25.50 3.60
CA LEU A 720 14.22 24.26 2.85
C LEU A 720 15.67 23.80 2.93
N ARG A 721 15.87 22.50 3.15
CA ARG A 721 17.18 21.87 3.25
C ARG A 721 17.17 20.59 2.42
N LEU A 722 18.13 20.47 1.51
CA LEU A 722 18.27 19.31 0.63
C LEU A 722 19.76 18.96 0.47
N PRO A 723 20.22 17.77 0.88
CA PRO A 723 21.58 17.32 0.61
C PRO A 723 21.89 17.33 -0.90
N VAL A 724 23.06 17.86 -1.29
CA VAL A 724 23.51 17.80 -2.70
C VAL A 724 23.71 16.35 -3.14
N ALA A 725 24.07 15.46 -2.19
CA ALA A 725 24.16 14.02 -2.40
C ALA A 725 22.87 13.36 -2.92
N ASP A 726 21.71 13.99 -2.80
CA ASP A 726 20.42 13.47 -3.29
C ASP A 726 20.10 13.94 -4.73
N CYS A 727 20.87 14.91 -5.25
CA CYS A 727 20.79 15.44 -6.61
C CYS A 727 21.51 14.51 -7.59
N THR A 728 21.03 13.27 -7.69
CA THR A 728 21.69 12.19 -8.43
C THR A 728 20.96 11.81 -9.71
N ILE A 729 21.74 11.30 -10.66
CA ILE A 729 21.22 10.49 -11.77
C ILE A 729 21.71 9.05 -11.64
N VAL A 730 21.19 8.16 -12.49
CA VAL A 730 21.83 6.87 -12.78
C VAL A 730 22.46 6.92 -14.17
N ASP A 731 23.77 6.76 -14.21
CA ASP A 731 24.56 6.87 -15.44
C ASP A 731 24.40 5.65 -16.38
N ALA A 732 25.16 5.62 -17.48
CA ALA A 732 25.13 4.52 -18.44
C ALA A 732 25.70 3.20 -17.91
N ALA A 733 26.56 3.25 -16.87
CA ALA A 733 27.10 2.07 -16.20
C ALA A 733 26.14 1.52 -15.12
N GLY A 734 25.07 2.24 -14.81
CA GLY A 734 24.12 1.87 -13.78
C GLY A 734 24.53 2.35 -12.38
N GLU A 735 25.49 3.27 -12.27
CA GLU A 735 25.90 3.83 -10.99
C GLU A 735 25.10 5.10 -10.67
N ARG A 736 24.57 5.19 -9.44
CA ARG A 736 23.91 6.39 -8.93
C ARG A 736 24.97 7.38 -8.45
N ARG A 737 25.02 8.56 -9.04
CA ARG A 737 26.03 9.59 -8.72
C ARG A 737 25.48 11.00 -8.88
N VAL A 738 26.12 11.95 -8.21
CA VAL A 738 25.94 13.39 -8.46
C VAL A 738 26.91 13.79 -9.57
N GLU A 739 26.42 14.53 -10.57
CA GLU A 739 27.27 15.12 -11.61
C GLU A 739 27.53 16.59 -11.29
N ALA A 740 28.78 17.05 -11.51
CA ALA A 740 29.09 18.47 -11.39
C ALA A 740 28.46 19.22 -12.57
N GLY A 741 27.76 20.32 -12.31
CA GLY A 741 26.94 20.96 -13.33
C GLY A 741 26.03 22.03 -12.76
N GLU A 742 25.18 22.58 -13.64
CA GLU A 742 24.15 23.55 -13.27
C GLU A 742 22.86 22.80 -12.93
N PHE A 743 22.19 23.23 -11.87
CA PHE A 743 20.94 22.69 -11.36
C PHE A 743 19.95 23.82 -11.10
N GLU A 744 18.65 23.49 -11.10
CA GLU A 744 17.59 24.37 -10.59
C GLU A 744 16.90 23.70 -9.40
N LEU A 745 16.74 24.48 -8.32
CA LEU A 745 15.79 24.20 -7.26
C LEU A 745 14.44 24.80 -7.65
N LEU A 746 13.42 23.95 -7.77
CA LEU A 746 12.06 24.35 -8.13
C LEU A 746 11.14 24.19 -6.93
N VAL A 747 10.41 25.24 -6.53
CA VAL A 747 9.61 25.25 -5.30
C VAL A 747 8.21 25.77 -5.57
N GLY A 748 7.17 25.05 -5.14
CA GLY A 748 5.80 25.47 -5.36
C GLY A 748 4.73 24.50 -4.85
N ALA A 749 3.52 24.66 -5.39
CA ALA A 749 2.32 23.95 -4.93
C ALA A 749 2.02 22.65 -5.68
N SER A 750 2.62 22.42 -6.85
CA SER A 750 2.47 21.17 -7.61
C SER A 750 3.68 20.91 -8.52
N SER A 751 3.69 19.77 -9.21
CA SER A 751 4.72 19.48 -10.22
C SER A 751 4.59 20.30 -11.50
N ARG A 752 3.52 21.08 -11.70
CA ARG A 752 3.35 21.89 -12.92
C ARG A 752 4.35 23.04 -12.92
N GLU A 753 4.96 23.29 -14.07
CA GLU A 753 5.98 24.34 -14.20
C GLU A 753 5.44 25.74 -13.90
N CYS A 754 4.16 26.01 -14.18
CA CYS A 754 3.50 27.27 -13.84
C CYS A 754 3.29 27.49 -12.33
N ASP A 755 3.39 26.44 -11.53
CA ASP A 755 3.17 26.49 -10.08
C ASP A 755 4.50 26.59 -9.31
N LEU A 756 5.64 26.63 -10.02
CA LEU A 756 6.99 26.52 -9.45
C LEU A 756 7.78 27.83 -9.63
N LEU A 757 8.36 28.31 -8.53
CA LEU A 757 9.47 29.26 -8.55
C LEU A 757 10.77 28.49 -8.82
N ALA A 758 11.75 29.12 -9.49
CA ALA A 758 13.03 28.50 -9.81
C ALA A 758 14.20 29.32 -9.25
N ALA A 759 15.21 28.64 -8.71
CA ALA A 759 16.49 29.22 -8.32
C ALA A 759 17.66 28.33 -8.77
N GLY A 760 18.58 28.88 -9.54
CA GLY A 760 19.73 28.16 -10.08
C GLY A 760 20.89 28.04 -9.09
N PHE A 761 21.58 26.90 -9.11
CA PHE A 761 22.83 26.66 -8.38
C PHE A 761 23.75 25.73 -9.16
N ARG A 762 25.03 25.70 -8.78
CA ARG A 762 26.05 24.89 -9.41
C ARG A 762 26.70 23.93 -8.43
N VAL A 763 26.83 22.66 -8.83
CA VAL A 763 27.60 21.64 -8.09
C VAL A 763 29.03 21.57 -8.65
N ARG A 764 30.03 21.61 -7.77
CA ARG A 764 31.47 21.59 -8.09
C ARG A 764 32.15 20.27 -7.79
#